data_AF-A0A1Q9CSM6-F1
#
_entry.id   AF-A0A1Q9CSM6-F1
#
_cell.length_a   1.000
_cell.length_b   1.000
_cell.length_c   1.000
_cell.angle_alpha   90.00
_cell.angle_beta   90.00
_cell.angle_gamma   90.00
#
_symmetry.space_group_name_H-M   'P 1'
#
loop_
_entity.id
_entity.type
_entity.pdbx_description
1 polymer ?
#
loop_
_entity_poly.entity_id
_entity_poly.type
_entity_poly.pdbx_seq_one_letter_code
_entity_poly.pdbx_strand_id
1 'polypeptide(L)'
;MFGSSVNRDAKRNALLKYARISSGGQNRLITLNALVGSRSKYSATRHYIVKADLSQVGVRPYSCSDNPAGSTLPMESDETDVNDPTTSTPVNVEMKPATALPRYAANELAFSEGPFALQDPYQPLLWDCRGFEQAHHFPVNSRFCLTDTMSLGAPLPSQFAILPYRHHMQFPDVTKLYTEVKDNGSLRTAARWDLLSEMRVPSQGGLGPVFPRDPMMTRFLLPSLALATATAAGPVQLDLANWMGQLGPILGDATLLDLTLPGTHDSMTYDLSDTLSDGYEGMSAAASAILHTVTPGVAGRFIRRQGQTQGITVTEMLEGGIRFIDFRIMYSVGPDRIAGRKDWYCLHGCESKRKAIEYLREVHAWMVAHPKEVVVIWASRHGNTALTGTDQYPGTTPSERQAFFEQVEDVFGELLMENVSLNETSVAELQRRNQRLLWFASDYAESTKSSARAWDARSIDNQLKGGGHGREFVDFMTQGASKLREDRACNQFLLVSLSSGPSQAAVEDALKLDFLPDVFGEHKKWSKDCAESSKIPNMTSWCPESLMDWALLSNYYNQRALDFIYNLGASALEADFPNAIYINTVDAGGLIRTGTAKINPLEEESRVSDDSHAEDGYAYAATLIAANVRRLCRKTRAEGCDALAAGAASARAVHPVSLWEDPHHGRLVNWPVLAPSIAVI
;
A
#
# COMPACT_ATOMS: atom_id res chain seq x y z
N MET A 1 29.79 6.74 -35.56
CA MET A 1 30.28 8.04 -35.08
C MET A 1 29.40 8.48 -33.91
N PHE A 2 29.72 8.08 -32.68
CA PHE A 2 28.99 8.52 -31.49
C PHE A 2 30.00 9.04 -30.46
N GLY A 3 29.90 10.33 -30.17
CA GLY A 3 30.94 11.08 -29.48
C GLY A 3 30.68 12.57 -29.52
N SER A 4 29.57 13.00 -28.93
CA SER A 4 29.28 14.41 -28.65
C SER A 4 28.59 14.55 -27.31
N SER A 5 28.88 15.64 -26.60
CA SER A 5 28.39 15.88 -25.25
C SER A 5 26.91 16.27 -25.25
N VAL A 6 26.03 15.36 -24.82
CA VAL A 6 24.74 15.76 -24.28
C VAL A 6 25.02 16.69 -23.09
N ASN A 7 24.55 17.93 -23.17
CA ASN A 7 24.92 19.00 -22.25
C ASN A 7 24.67 18.58 -20.79
N ARG A 8 25.69 18.70 -19.92
CA ARG A 8 25.57 18.41 -18.47
C ARG A 8 24.41 19.17 -17.85
N ASP A 9 24.20 20.43 -18.23
CA ASP A 9 23.10 21.24 -17.70
C ASP A 9 21.72 20.76 -18.20
N ALA A 10 21.64 20.14 -19.39
CA ALA A 10 20.40 19.52 -19.85
C ALA A 10 20.07 18.26 -19.06
N LYS A 11 21.05 17.39 -18.78
CA LYS A 11 20.87 16.24 -17.87
C LYS A 11 20.55 16.70 -16.45
N ARG A 12 21.27 17.69 -15.91
CA ARG A 12 21.06 18.26 -14.57
C ARG A 12 19.68 18.89 -14.42
N ASN A 13 19.23 19.70 -15.38
CA ASN A 13 17.91 20.33 -15.35
C ASN A 13 16.77 19.33 -15.59
N ALA A 14 17.03 18.23 -16.30
CA ALA A 14 16.10 17.10 -16.34
C ALA A 14 16.04 16.44 -14.95
N LEU A 15 17.17 15.98 -14.39
CA LEU A 15 17.28 15.31 -13.08
C LEU A 15 16.64 16.13 -11.95
N LEU A 16 16.98 17.42 -11.82
CA LEU A 16 16.36 18.32 -10.83
C LEU A 16 14.84 18.54 -11.06
N LYS A 17 14.33 18.29 -12.27
CA LYS A 17 12.89 18.26 -12.55
C LYS A 17 12.26 16.91 -12.18
N TYR A 18 12.98 15.78 -12.27
CA TYR A 18 12.50 14.49 -11.72
C TYR A 18 12.41 14.57 -10.18
N ALA A 19 13.42 15.10 -9.48
CA ALA A 19 13.43 15.18 -8.00
C ALA A 19 12.18 15.85 -7.39
N ARG A 20 11.71 16.91 -8.04
CA ARG A 20 10.51 17.68 -7.63
C ARG A 20 9.19 16.97 -7.88
N ILE A 21 9.23 15.86 -8.59
CA ILE A 21 8.09 15.02 -8.92
C ILE A 21 8.18 13.73 -8.11
N SER A 22 9.38 13.17 -7.91
CA SER A 22 9.65 11.88 -7.26
C SER A 22 9.42 11.85 -5.74
N SER A 23 8.61 12.75 -5.17
CA SER A 23 8.57 13.02 -3.73
C SER A 23 7.19 13.00 -3.07
N GLY A 24 6.16 12.44 -3.73
CA GLY A 24 4.84 12.14 -3.13
C GLY A 24 4.13 13.30 -2.42
N GLY A 25 4.42 14.54 -2.82
CA GLY A 25 4.04 15.74 -2.08
C GLY A 25 2.83 16.43 -2.70
N GLN A 26 1.69 16.41 -2.02
CA GLN A 26 0.48 17.08 -2.51
C GLN A 26 0.70 18.59 -2.76
N ASN A 27 0.00 19.10 -3.78
CA ASN A 27 -0.16 20.53 -4.11
C ASN A 27 1.09 21.31 -4.58
N ARG A 28 1.40 21.19 -5.87
CA ARG A 28 1.71 22.35 -6.74
C ARG A 28 1.60 22.02 -8.24
N LEU A 29 0.60 22.55 -8.92
CA LEU A 29 0.64 22.67 -10.38
C LEU A 29 1.76 23.65 -10.79
N ILE A 30 2.59 23.24 -11.74
CA ILE A 30 3.44 24.15 -12.52
C ILE A 30 3.21 23.86 -14.00
N THR A 31 2.57 24.80 -14.70
CA THR A 31 2.21 24.70 -16.11
C THR A 31 3.46 24.52 -16.98
N LEU A 32 3.49 23.48 -17.82
CA LEU A 32 4.51 23.38 -18.87
C LEU A 32 4.24 24.43 -19.95
N ASN A 33 5.25 25.24 -20.26
CA ASN A 33 5.42 25.84 -21.58
C ASN A 33 6.88 25.63 -22.02
N ALA A 34 7.07 25.38 -23.31
CA ALA A 34 8.23 24.65 -23.82
C ALA A 34 9.39 25.55 -24.31
N LEU A 35 10.54 24.92 -24.56
CA LEU A 35 11.64 25.53 -25.30
C LEU A 35 11.24 25.76 -26.77
N VAL A 36 11.06 27.02 -27.15
CA VAL A 36 11.28 27.50 -28.52
C VAL A 36 12.13 28.76 -28.45
N GLY A 37 13.28 28.77 -29.12
CA GLY A 37 14.22 29.89 -29.04
C GLY A 37 13.96 30.95 -30.10
N SER A 38 13.63 32.17 -29.68
CA SER A 38 13.80 33.38 -30.50
C SER A 38 14.16 34.59 -29.63
N ARG A 39 14.96 35.51 -30.16
CA ARG A 39 15.29 36.78 -29.50
C ARG A 39 14.30 37.86 -29.96
N SER A 40 13.58 38.46 -29.03
CA SER A 40 13.01 39.81 -29.20
C SER A 40 13.04 40.56 -27.86
N LYS A 41 12.78 41.87 -27.91
CA LYS A 41 12.80 42.77 -26.75
C LYS A 41 11.38 43.26 -26.42
N TYR A 42 11.26 43.83 -25.22
CA TYR A 42 10.30 44.83 -24.76
C TYR A 42 9.08 44.44 -23.90
N SER A 43 8.82 45.40 -23.01
CA SER A 43 7.64 45.67 -22.20
C SER A 43 7.41 44.80 -20.96
N ALA A 44 7.03 45.48 -19.88
CA ALA A 44 6.66 44.90 -18.60
C ALA A 44 5.21 45.29 -18.29
N THR A 45 4.40 44.32 -17.88
CA THR A 45 3.02 44.56 -17.45
C THR A 45 2.85 43.99 -16.04
N ARG A 46 2.80 44.87 -15.02
CA ARG A 46 2.55 44.47 -13.64
C ARG A 46 1.19 43.79 -13.54
N HIS A 47 1.15 42.55 -13.06
CA HIS A 47 -0.06 41.92 -12.54
C HIS A 47 0.04 41.83 -11.02
N TYR A 48 -0.98 42.30 -10.33
CA TYR A 48 -1.08 42.19 -8.87
C TYR A 48 -1.53 40.78 -8.52
N ILE A 49 -0.64 39.99 -7.90
CA ILE A 49 -1.03 38.72 -7.28
C ILE A 49 -1.60 39.04 -5.90
N VAL A 50 -2.92 38.93 -5.76
CA VAL A 50 -3.57 38.89 -4.46
C VAL A 50 -3.14 37.60 -3.76
N LYS A 51 -2.56 37.70 -2.57
CA LYS A 51 -2.34 36.53 -1.71
C LYS A 51 -3.70 36.04 -1.18
N ALA A 52 -4.27 35.04 -1.82
CA ALA A 52 -5.23 34.17 -1.16
C ALA A 52 -4.47 33.30 -0.16
N ASP A 53 -4.79 33.42 1.13
CA ASP A 53 -4.26 32.55 2.16
C ASP A 53 -5.07 31.25 2.17
N LEU A 54 -4.44 30.16 1.74
CA LEU A 54 -5.08 28.84 1.64
C LEU A 54 -4.92 28.00 2.91
N SER A 55 -4.40 28.56 4.01
CA SER A 55 -4.35 27.90 5.32
C SER A 55 -5.73 27.63 5.94
N GLN A 56 -6.82 28.12 5.32
CA GLN A 56 -8.21 27.86 5.73
C GLN A 56 -9.04 27.04 4.74
N VAL A 57 -8.43 26.36 3.75
CA VAL A 57 -9.12 25.24 3.07
C VAL A 57 -9.05 24.00 3.97
N GLY A 58 -9.74 24.08 5.10
CA GLY A 58 -10.04 22.91 5.91
C GLY A 58 -10.98 22.02 5.11
N VAL A 59 -10.54 20.81 4.79
CA VAL A 59 -11.46 19.71 4.46
C VAL A 59 -12.39 19.60 5.66
N ARG A 60 -13.70 19.83 5.44
CA ARG A 60 -14.68 19.62 6.52
C ARG A 60 -14.58 18.16 6.95
N PRO A 61 -14.60 17.85 8.26
CA PRO A 61 -14.95 16.51 8.70
C PRO A 61 -16.28 16.14 8.05
N TYR A 62 -16.38 14.95 7.45
CA TYR A 62 -17.67 14.39 7.10
C TYR A 62 -18.47 14.25 8.39
N SER A 63 -19.52 15.06 8.56
CA SER A 63 -20.56 14.77 9.56
C SER A 63 -21.34 13.54 9.08
N CYS A 64 -21.83 12.69 10.00
CA CYS A 64 -22.56 11.46 9.60
C CYS A 64 -23.84 11.74 8.75
N SER A 65 -24.25 13.01 8.60
CA SER A 65 -25.29 13.49 7.69
C SER A 65 -24.96 13.32 6.20
N ASP A 66 -23.67 13.25 5.84
CA ASP A 66 -23.21 13.45 4.46
C ASP A 66 -23.03 12.13 3.70
N ASN A 67 -23.55 11.01 4.26
CA ASN A 67 -23.39 9.66 3.72
C ASN A 67 -24.69 9.14 3.07
N PRO A 68 -24.79 9.01 1.73
CA PRO A 68 -25.97 8.51 1.03
C PRO A 68 -26.06 6.97 1.04
N ALA A 69 -25.88 6.35 2.20
CA ALA A 69 -25.93 4.91 2.39
C ALA A 69 -27.15 4.50 3.24
N GLY A 70 -28.26 4.19 2.57
CA GLY A 70 -29.47 3.64 3.24
C GLY A 70 -30.78 4.37 2.91
N SER A 71 -31.26 4.26 1.67
CA SER A 71 -32.61 4.69 1.27
C SER A 71 -33.29 3.68 0.35
N THR A 72 -33.44 2.44 0.83
CA THR A 72 -34.34 1.45 0.22
C THR A 72 -35.79 1.92 0.35
N LEU A 73 -36.33 2.51 -0.72
CA LEU A 73 -37.75 2.88 -0.82
C LEU A 73 -38.61 1.63 -1.04
N PRO A 74 -39.58 1.32 -0.16
CA PRO A 74 -40.64 0.36 -0.46
C PRO A 74 -41.72 1.02 -1.32
N MET A 75 -42.39 0.22 -2.16
CA MET A 75 -43.60 0.64 -2.88
C MET A 75 -44.86 0.50 -2.01
N GLU A 76 -45.80 1.44 -2.23
CA GLU A 76 -47.27 1.33 -2.15
C GLU A 76 -47.93 0.39 -1.09
N SER A 77 -48.70 0.99 -0.17
CA SER A 77 -50.16 0.75 -0.11
C SER A 77 -50.91 1.77 0.78
N ASP A 78 -51.76 2.58 0.15
CA ASP A 78 -53.08 3.13 0.54
C ASP A 78 -53.60 3.42 1.98
N GLU A 79 -54.55 4.37 1.99
CA GLU A 79 -55.73 4.60 2.86
C GLU A 79 -55.67 5.20 4.31
N THR A 80 -56.14 6.46 4.39
CA THR A 80 -57.16 7.02 5.33
C THR A 80 -56.86 7.51 6.77
N ASP A 81 -56.89 8.84 6.92
CA ASP A 81 -57.78 9.68 7.78
C ASP A 81 -57.69 9.85 9.34
N VAL A 82 -57.76 11.15 9.73
CA VAL A 82 -58.63 11.78 10.78
C VAL A 82 -58.17 12.04 12.25
N ASN A 83 -58.36 13.32 12.69
CA ASN A 83 -58.49 13.93 14.04
C ASN A 83 -57.30 14.14 15.03
N ASP A 84 -56.66 15.33 14.95
CA ASP A 84 -56.74 16.53 15.86
C ASP A 84 -57.50 16.44 17.24
N PRO A 85 -57.37 17.40 18.21
CA PRO A 85 -56.24 18.22 18.76
C PRO A 85 -56.06 18.11 20.31
N THR A 86 -55.07 18.80 20.94
CA THR A 86 -55.28 19.88 21.99
C THR A 86 -54.01 20.42 22.73
N THR A 87 -53.93 21.76 22.84
CA THR A 87 -53.46 22.69 23.93
C THR A 87 -52.60 22.21 25.15
N SER A 88 -51.72 23.02 25.79
CA SER A 88 -51.22 24.40 25.55
C SER A 88 -50.04 24.84 26.48
N THR A 89 -49.34 25.91 26.07
CA THR A 89 -48.41 26.84 26.79
C THR A 89 -48.95 27.45 28.11
N PRO A 90 -48.17 28.10 29.04
CA PRO A 90 -47.10 29.13 28.78
C PRO A 90 -45.82 29.17 29.69
N VAL A 91 -44.63 29.48 29.15
CA VAL A 91 -43.94 30.81 28.96
C VAL A 91 -43.39 31.51 30.21
N ASN A 92 -42.10 31.87 30.17
CA ASN A 92 -41.57 33.14 30.72
C ASN A 92 -40.38 33.64 29.86
N VAL A 93 -40.09 34.96 29.86
CA VAL A 93 -39.33 35.67 28.80
C VAL A 93 -38.47 36.81 29.37
N GLU A 94 -37.28 37.05 28.80
CA GLU A 94 -36.62 38.37 28.53
C GLU A 94 -35.17 38.18 28.01
N MET A 95 -34.52 39.04 27.19
CA MET A 95 -35.03 39.97 26.16
C MET A 95 -33.95 40.28 25.06
N LYS A 96 -34.27 41.17 24.12
CA LYS A 96 -33.54 41.60 22.88
C LYS A 96 -32.65 42.86 23.13
N PRO A 97 -31.92 43.53 22.18
CA PRO A 97 -32.05 43.63 20.69
C PRO A 97 -30.75 43.54 19.83
N ALA A 98 -30.78 43.13 18.54
CA ALA A 98 -31.00 43.87 17.26
C ALA A 98 -29.89 44.89 16.88
N THR A 99 -29.56 45.18 15.60
CA THR A 99 -30.28 45.12 14.29
C THR A 99 -29.60 44.12 13.30
N ALA A 100 -29.61 44.13 11.93
CA ALA A 100 -30.04 45.07 10.87
C ALA A 100 -30.41 44.34 9.52
N LEU A 101 -30.59 45.11 8.43
CA LEU A 101 -31.06 44.75 7.05
C LEU A 101 -30.50 45.78 6.03
N PRO A 102 -30.70 45.74 4.67
CA PRO A 102 -31.81 45.16 3.90
C PRO A 102 -31.48 44.45 2.53
N ARG A 103 -32.54 44.13 1.77
CA ARG A 103 -32.55 43.53 0.41
C ARG A 103 -32.93 44.56 -0.69
N TYR A 104 -32.57 44.26 -1.94
CA TYR A 104 -33.38 44.44 -3.18
C TYR A 104 -33.04 43.21 -4.09
N ALA A 105 -33.91 42.51 -4.85
CA ALA A 105 -35.07 42.87 -5.70
C ALA A 105 -34.64 43.49 -7.05
N ALA A 106 -35.15 43.09 -8.24
CA ALA A 106 -36.28 42.21 -8.58
C ALA A 106 -36.26 41.72 -10.07
N ASN A 107 -37.09 40.71 -10.40
CA ASN A 107 -37.87 40.49 -11.66
C ASN A 107 -37.13 40.26 -13.02
N GLU A 108 -37.68 39.60 -14.06
CA GLU A 108 -38.86 38.71 -14.23
C GLU A 108 -38.87 37.98 -15.62
N LEU A 109 -39.92 37.15 -15.85
CA LEU A 109 -40.46 36.56 -17.09
C LEU A 109 -40.03 35.13 -17.50
N ALA A 110 -41.01 34.40 -18.08
CA ALA A 110 -41.09 32.94 -18.20
C ALA A 110 -42.09 32.50 -19.32
N PHE A 111 -42.54 31.24 -19.29
CA PHE A 111 -43.51 30.54 -20.18
C PHE A 111 -42.93 30.11 -21.55
N SER A 112 -42.76 28.81 -21.87
CA SER A 112 -43.69 27.67 -22.13
C SER A 112 -43.98 27.51 -23.64
N GLU A 113 -44.34 26.36 -24.23
CA GLU A 113 -44.93 25.08 -23.76
C GLU A 113 -44.21 23.84 -24.39
N GLY A 114 -44.74 22.60 -24.23
CA GLY A 114 -44.24 21.35 -24.87
C GLY A 114 -45.02 20.98 -26.16
N PRO A 115 -45.23 19.68 -26.51
CA PRO A 115 -44.65 18.42 -25.99
C PRO A 115 -44.32 17.35 -27.10
N PHE A 116 -44.04 16.09 -26.69
CA PHE A 116 -44.03 14.82 -27.47
C PHE A 116 -42.97 14.50 -28.57
N ALA A 117 -41.95 13.73 -28.14
CA ALA A 117 -41.70 12.30 -28.47
C ALA A 117 -41.31 11.76 -29.88
N LEU A 118 -40.63 10.58 -29.81
CA LEU A 118 -40.39 9.50 -30.79
C LEU A 118 -39.06 9.43 -31.60
N GLN A 119 -38.46 8.23 -31.52
CA GLN A 119 -37.72 7.44 -32.53
C GLN A 119 -36.28 7.82 -32.96
N ASP A 120 -35.35 7.04 -32.40
CA ASP A 120 -34.21 6.39 -33.10
C ASP A 120 -34.74 5.46 -34.24
N PRO A 121 -33.98 5.05 -35.29
CA PRO A 121 -32.52 5.07 -35.45
C PRO A 121 -31.98 5.57 -36.82
N TYR A 122 -30.65 5.56 -37.01
CA TYR A 122 -29.94 4.84 -38.11
C TYR A 122 -28.44 5.24 -38.25
N GLN A 123 -27.58 4.25 -38.51
CA GLN A 123 -26.29 4.41 -39.23
C GLN A 123 -26.48 4.04 -40.73
N PRO A 124 -25.41 3.95 -41.55
CA PRO A 124 -24.53 5.02 -42.03
C PRO A 124 -24.55 5.07 -43.58
N LEU A 125 -23.82 5.99 -44.21
CA LEU A 125 -23.33 5.75 -45.59
C LEU A 125 -22.18 6.70 -46.00
N LEU A 126 -21.29 6.16 -46.84
CA LEU A 126 -20.29 6.91 -47.60
C LEU A 126 -20.97 7.77 -48.69
N TRP A 127 -20.25 8.74 -49.26
CA TRP A 127 -19.87 8.72 -50.69
C TRP A 127 -18.82 9.79 -51.05
N ASP A 128 -18.28 9.71 -52.26
CA ASP A 128 -17.24 10.56 -52.86
C ASP A 128 -17.78 11.34 -54.08
N CYS A 129 -17.15 12.49 -54.43
CA CYS A 129 -16.83 12.98 -55.79
C CYS A 129 -16.93 14.52 -56.02
N ARG A 130 -15.74 15.15 -56.20
CA ARG A 130 -15.31 16.06 -57.31
C ARG A 130 -15.95 17.45 -57.59
N GLY A 131 -15.06 18.39 -57.96
CA GLY A 131 -15.31 19.60 -58.79
C GLY A 131 -15.43 20.92 -58.00
N PHE A 132 -14.94 22.10 -58.43
CA PHE A 132 -14.13 22.58 -59.59
C PHE A 132 -13.15 23.67 -59.01
N GLU A 133 -11.88 23.80 -59.43
CA GLU A 133 -11.35 24.76 -60.45
C GLU A 133 -11.64 26.27 -60.16
N GLN A 134 -10.74 27.29 -60.23
CA GLN A 134 -9.46 27.62 -60.93
C GLN A 134 -8.65 28.65 -60.08
N ALA A 135 -7.41 29.16 -60.33
CA ALA A 135 -6.19 28.81 -61.10
C ALA A 135 -5.04 29.83 -60.76
N HIS A 136 -3.91 29.87 -61.52
CA HIS A 136 -2.74 30.79 -61.47
C HIS A 136 -1.75 30.67 -60.27
N HIS A 137 -0.41 30.67 -60.40
CA HIS A 137 0.50 30.69 -61.57
C HIS A 137 1.83 29.90 -61.27
N PHE A 138 2.61 29.60 -62.32
CA PHE A 138 3.84 28.76 -62.36
C PHE A 138 5.10 29.62 -62.69
N PRO A 139 6.40 29.18 -62.59
CA PRO A 139 7.04 27.91 -63.06
C PRO A 139 7.87 27.13 -61.99
N VAL A 140 8.36 25.88 -62.08
CA VAL A 140 8.52 24.75 -63.06
C VAL A 140 10.00 24.31 -63.17
N ASN A 141 10.31 23.10 -62.68
CA ASN A 141 11.19 22.04 -63.24
C ASN A 141 11.35 20.91 -62.17
N SER A 142 10.83 19.67 -62.26
CA SER A 142 10.93 18.56 -63.26
C SER A 142 12.05 17.55 -62.92
N ARG A 143 11.98 16.20 -62.98
CA ARG A 143 11.00 15.05 -63.00
C ARG A 143 11.86 13.78 -62.65
N PHE A 144 11.46 12.52 -62.37
CA PHE A 144 10.25 11.66 -62.33
C PHE A 144 10.35 10.79 -61.02
N CYS A 145 9.43 9.97 -60.49
CA CYS A 145 8.14 9.33 -60.89
C CYS A 145 8.19 7.91 -61.53
N LEU A 146 7.84 6.86 -60.74
CA LEU A 146 7.29 5.52 -61.12
C LEU A 146 8.29 4.53 -61.79
N THR A 147 8.18 3.18 -61.77
CA THR A 147 7.33 2.14 -61.11
C THR A 147 8.17 0.80 -61.06
N ASP A 148 7.75 -0.45 -60.75
CA ASP A 148 6.44 -1.14 -60.58
C ASP A 148 6.52 -2.35 -59.58
N THR A 149 5.73 -3.41 -59.78
CA THR A 149 5.55 -4.65 -58.98
C THR A 149 6.22 -5.91 -59.59
N MET A 150 6.56 -6.93 -58.78
CA MET A 150 6.08 -8.34 -58.91
C MET A 150 6.87 -9.43 -58.11
N SER A 151 6.09 -10.21 -57.35
CA SER A 151 6.08 -11.68 -57.10
C SER A 151 7.25 -12.65 -57.39
N LEU A 152 7.40 -13.61 -56.44
CA LEU A 152 7.72 -15.05 -56.57
C LEU A 152 9.11 -15.54 -57.08
N GLY A 153 9.72 -16.48 -56.33
CA GLY A 153 10.78 -17.39 -56.83
C GLY A 153 11.82 -17.84 -55.78
N ALA A 154 12.10 -19.14 -55.70
CA ALA A 154 13.17 -19.77 -54.90
C ALA A 154 14.11 -20.57 -55.84
N PRO A 155 15.24 -21.23 -55.42
CA PRO A 155 15.78 -21.45 -54.07
C PRO A 155 17.33 -21.25 -53.94
N LEU A 156 17.91 -21.81 -52.85
CA LEU A 156 19.34 -22.07 -52.51
C LEU A 156 20.19 -22.72 -53.65
N PRO A 157 21.56 -22.75 -53.63
CA PRO A 157 22.39 -23.02 -52.43
C PRO A 157 23.90 -22.54 -52.31
N SER A 158 24.32 -22.35 -51.05
CA SER A 158 25.60 -22.83 -50.43
C SER A 158 27.00 -22.26 -50.74
N GLN A 159 27.85 -22.28 -49.69
CA GLN A 159 29.34 -22.10 -49.62
C GLN A 159 29.85 -20.67 -49.97
N PHE A 160 30.81 -20.04 -49.28
CA PHE A 160 31.94 -20.51 -48.45
C PHE A 160 32.09 -19.69 -47.13
N ALA A 161 32.98 -20.14 -46.23
CA ALA A 161 33.41 -19.39 -45.04
C ALA A 161 34.91 -19.03 -45.13
N ILE A 162 35.37 -17.96 -44.43
CA ILE A 162 36.73 -17.82 -43.86
C ILE A 162 36.85 -16.59 -42.92
N LEU A 163 37.46 -16.83 -41.74
CA LEU A 163 38.14 -15.94 -40.78
C LEU A 163 37.60 -14.53 -40.40
N PRO A 164 37.32 -14.28 -39.10
CA PRO A 164 37.33 -12.94 -38.51
C PRO A 164 38.73 -12.52 -38.02
N TYR A 165 39.02 -11.21 -38.01
CA TYR A 165 40.30 -10.66 -37.54
C TYR A 165 40.31 -10.42 -36.02
N ARG A 166 41.43 -10.74 -35.36
CA ARG A 166 41.68 -10.38 -33.94
C ARG A 166 42.15 -8.93 -33.80
N HIS A 167 41.92 -8.35 -32.63
CA HIS A 167 42.89 -7.47 -31.99
C HIS A 167 43.15 -7.92 -30.55
N HIS A 168 44.38 -7.74 -30.09
CA HIS A 168 44.86 -8.20 -28.77
C HIS A 168 44.75 -7.09 -27.71
N MET A 169 44.46 -7.49 -26.47
CA MET A 169 45.13 -6.97 -25.28
C MET A 169 45.54 -8.14 -24.39
N GLN A 170 46.59 -7.95 -23.57
CA GLN A 170 47.23 -9.00 -22.79
C GLN A 170 46.99 -8.78 -21.29
N PHE A 171 46.83 -9.87 -20.54
CA PHE A 171 47.06 -9.92 -19.10
C PHE A 171 48.33 -10.75 -18.84
N PRO A 172 49.20 -10.35 -17.89
CA PRO A 172 50.23 -11.23 -17.37
C PRO A 172 49.63 -12.16 -16.30
N ASP A 173 49.99 -13.45 -16.38
CA ASP A 173 49.70 -14.47 -15.36
C ASP A 173 51.03 -14.89 -14.71
N VAL A 174 51.06 -15.06 -13.39
CA VAL A 174 52.24 -15.52 -12.63
C VAL A 174 51.79 -16.47 -11.52
N THR A 175 52.18 -17.73 -11.62
CA THR A 175 51.68 -18.83 -10.80
C THR A 175 52.52 -19.10 -9.54
N LYS A 176 51.87 -19.73 -8.55
CA LYS A 176 52.44 -20.49 -7.40
C LYS A 176 53.12 -19.72 -6.27
N LEU A 177 52.59 -19.92 -5.06
CA LEU A 177 53.33 -20.59 -3.99
C LEU A 177 52.35 -21.42 -3.11
N TYR A 178 52.86 -22.45 -2.46
CA TYR A 178 52.07 -23.44 -1.68
C TYR A 178 52.92 -23.86 -0.48
N THR A 179 52.41 -23.68 0.75
CA THR A 179 52.99 -24.28 1.96
C THR A 179 51.93 -24.39 3.06
N GLU A 180 52.07 -25.39 3.92
CA GLU A 180 51.09 -25.78 4.94
C GLU A 180 51.18 -24.94 6.22
N VAL A 181 50.03 -24.73 6.88
CA VAL A 181 49.90 -24.80 8.34
C VAL A 181 48.62 -25.60 8.66
N LYS A 182 48.63 -26.32 9.79
CA LYS A 182 47.64 -27.34 10.16
C LYS A 182 46.74 -26.94 11.34
N ASP A 183 45.63 -27.68 11.44
CA ASP A 183 44.88 -28.07 12.65
C ASP A 183 44.41 -26.97 13.63
N ASN A 184 43.15 -26.55 13.46
CA ASN A 184 42.03 -26.79 14.40
C ASN A 184 40.76 -26.07 13.90
N GLY A 185 39.53 -26.57 14.05
CA GLY A 185 39.13 -27.81 14.70
C GLY A 185 37.72 -27.74 15.33
N SER A 186 36.65 -27.65 14.51
CA SER A 186 35.29 -28.01 14.94
C SER A 186 34.37 -28.27 13.75
N LEU A 187 33.71 -29.44 13.72
CA LEU A 187 32.78 -29.87 12.68
C LEU A 187 31.44 -30.27 13.30
N ARG A 188 30.34 -29.62 12.88
CA ARG A 188 28.98 -30.21 12.72
C ARG A 188 28.27 -29.46 11.59
N THR A 189 28.22 -29.93 10.35
CA THR A 189 27.29 -30.95 9.80
C THR A 189 25.83 -30.68 10.20
N ALA A 190 24.98 -30.12 9.33
CA ALA A 190 24.29 -30.76 8.18
C ALA A 190 22.81 -31.08 8.54
N ALA A 191 21.85 -31.26 7.62
CA ALA A 191 21.91 -31.42 6.17
C ALA A 191 20.75 -30.73 5.43
N ARG A 192 20.89 -30.61 4.11
CA ARG A 192 19.86 -30.14 3.15
C ARG A 192 19.07 -31.34 2.64
N TRP A 193 17.75 -31.22 2.53
CA TRP A 193 16.87 -32.25 1.94
C TRP A 193 16.78 -32.11 0.42
N ASP A 194 16.77 -33.23 -0.31
CA ASP A 194 16.28 -33.31 -1.69
C ASP A 194 16.02 -34.78 -2.12
N LEU A 195 14.98 -34.98 -2.96
CA LEU A 195 14.56 -36.21 -3.67
C LEU A 195 14.55 -37.58 -2.91
N LEU A 196 13.46 -38.34 -2.92
CA LEU A 196 13.03 -39.08 -4.12
C LEU A 196 11.56 -39.53 -4.06
N SER A 197 10.91 -39.57 -5.22
CA SER A 197 9.57 -40.15 -5.42
C SER A 197 9.61 -41.27 -6.46
N GLU A 198 9.47 -42.53 -6.03
CA GLU A 198 9.04 -43.63 -6.90
C GLU A 198 8.49 -44.80 -6.09
N MET A 199 7.27 -45.25 -6.38
CA MET A 199 6.69 -46.47 -5.82
C MET A 199 6.02 -47.29 -6.92
N ARG A 200 6.44 -48.55 -7.08
CA ARG A 200 5.78 -49.56 -7.92
C ARG A 200 5.28 -50.70 -7.07
N VAL A 201 4.07 -51.16 -7.38
CA VAL A 201 3.40 -52.30 -6.74
C VAL A 201 3.80 -53.60 -7.44
N PRO A 202 4.02 -54.68 -6.68
CA PRO A 202 3.55 -56.02 -7.05
C PRO A 202 2.62 -56.62 -5.96
N SER A 203 2.00 -57.77 -6.24
CA SER A 203 0.74 -58.17 -5.58
C SER A 203 0.61 -59.68 -5.27
N GLN A 204 -0.47 -60.00 -4.52
CA GLN A 204 -1.15 -61.31 -4.38
C GLN A 204 -0.63 -62.34 -3.35
N GLY A 205 -1.61 -63.00 -2.69
CA GLY A 205 -1.48 -64.24 -1.88
C GLY A 205 -1.12 -64.03 -0.39
N GLY A 206 -1.72 -64.73 0.59
CA GLY A 206 -2.88 -65.63 0.54
C GLY A 206 -2.91 -66.64 1.72
N LEU A 207 -4.10 -67.05 2.15
CA LEU A 207 -4.42 -68.13 3.12
C LEU A 207 -4.19 -67.89 4.64
N GLY A 208 -5.08 -68.50 5.42
CA GLY A 208 -4.97 -68.92 6.84
C GLY A 208 -5.76 -70.24 6.98
N PRO A 209 -6.25 -70.67 8.17
CA PRO A 209 -6.07 -70.19 9.55
C PRO A 209 -5.55 -71.31 10.50
N VAL A 210 -5.64 -71.15 11.84
CA VAL A 210 -6.08 -72.16 12.88
C VAL A 210 -5.75 -71.68 14.31
N PHE A 211 -6.63 -71.98 15.29
CA PHE A 211 -6.47 -71.72 16.74
C PHE A 211 -5.75 -72.87 17.48
N PRO A 212 -5.22 -72.66 18.71
CA PRO A 212 -5.95 -73.19 19.89
C PRO A 212 -5.80 -72.42 21.23
N ARG A 213 -6.96 -72.22 21.89
CA ARG A 213 -7.27 -72.35 23.35
C ARG A 213 -6.54 -71.53 24.44
N ASP A 214 -7.36 -70.97 25.34
CA ASP A 214 -7.01 -70.45 26.67
C ASP A 214 -6.54 -71.54 27.66
N PRO A 215 -6.05 -71.14 28.84
CA PRO A 215 -6.89 -71.34 30.03
C PRO A 215 -7.09 -70.10 30.92
N MET A 216 -8.14 -70.15 31.74
CA MET A 216 -8.58 -69.10 32.67
C MET A 216 -7.51 -68.59 33.65
N MET A 217 -7.54 -67.30 33.96
CA MET A 217 -7.21 -66.80 35.30
C MET A 217 -8.13 -65.66 35.74
N THR A 218 -8.76 -65.83 36.90
CA THR A 218 -9.68 -64.86 37.52
C THR A 218 -8.94 -63.58 37.90
N ARG A 219 -9.37 -62.42 37.40
CA ARG A 219 -8.89 -61.10 37.84
C ARG A 219 -9.94 -60.38 38.68
N PHE A 220 -9.52 -59.90 39.84
CA PHE A 220 -10.33 -59.06 40.71
C PHE A 220 -10.57 -57.69 40.05
N LEU A 221 -11.82 -57.22 40.09
CA LEU A 221 -12.16 -55.84 39.74
C LEU A 221 -11.79 -54.92 40.91
N LEU A 222 -10.58 -54.37 40.87
CA LEU A 222 -10.26 -53.16 41.61
C LEU A 222 -10.80 -51.95 40.83
N PRO A 223 -11.56 -51.04 41.45
CA PRO A 223 -11.95 -49.79 40.82
C PRO A 223 -10.72 -48.89 40.73
N SER A 224 -10.00 -48.96 39.60
CA SER A 224 -8.93 -48.02 39.29
C SER A 224 -9.51 -46.62 39.19
N LEU A 225 -9.39 -45.85 40.28
CA LEU A 225 -9.73 -44.44 40.31
C LEU A 225 -8.71 -43.72 39.43
N ALA A 226 -9.02 -43.62 38.14
CA ALA A 226 -8.20 -42.93 37.16
C ALA A 226 -8.21 -41.43 37.48
N LEU A 227 -7.27 -41.02 38.34
CA LEU A 227 -7.01 -39.63 38.62
C LEU A 227 -6.52 -39.00 37.33
N ALA A 228 -7.44 -38.40 36.58
CA ALA A 228 -7.16 -37.68 35.37
C ALA A 228 -6.29 -36.47 35.75
N THR A 229 -4.98 -36.67 35.70
CA THR A 229 -4.00 -35.58 35.74
C THR A 229 -4.28 -34.73 34.52
N ALA A 230 -5.00 -33.63 34.73
CA ALA A 230 -5.13 -32.58 33.74
C ALA A 230 -3.72 -32.08 33.45
N THR A 231 -3.13 -32.60 32.37
CA THR A 231 -1.95 -32.01 31.74
C THR A 231 -2.35 -30.60 31.39
N ALA A 232 -1.90 -29.63 32.19
CA ALA A 232 -2.11 -28.23 31.90
C ALA A 232 -1.68 -28.00 30.45
N ALA A 233 -2.63 -27.60 29.61
CA ALA A 233 -2.32 -27.34 28.21
C ALA A 233 -1.17 -26.34 28.17
N GLY A 234 -0.17 -26.60 27.33
CA GLY A 234 0.94 -25.65 27.15
C GLY A 234 0.40 -24.27 26.81
N PRO A 235 1.09 -23.18 27.20
CA PRO A 235 0.64 -21.83 26.88
C PRO A 235 0.33 -21.75 25.39
N VAL A 236 -0.89 -21.29 25.05
CA VAL A 236 -1.37 -21.27 23.67
C VAL A 236 -0.42 -20.41 22.85
N GLN A 237 0.34 -21.02 21.95
CA GLN A 237 1.23 -20.26 21.09
C GLN A 237 0.38 -19.48 20.08
N LEU A 238 0.62 -18.16 20.01
CA LEU A 238 -0.04 -17.32 19.03
C LEU A 238 0.43 -17.71 17.63
N ASP A 239 -0.51 -18.19 16.82
CA ASP A 239 -0.30 -18.44 15.39
C ASP A 239 -0.68 -17.18 14.63
N LEU A 240 0.32 -16.50 14.04
CA LEU A 240 0.10 -15.28 13.28
C LEU A 240 -0.59 -15.55 11.93
N ALA A 241 -0.46 -16.74 11.36
CA ALA A 241 -1.16 -17.10 10.13
C ALA A 241 -2.66 -17.36 10.41
N ASN A 242 -3.03 -17.86 11.59
CA ASN A 242 -4.43 -18.19 11.95
C ASN A 242 -5.00 -17.38 13.13
N TRP A 243 -4.53 -16.15 13.36
CA TRP A 243 -4.84 -15.43 14.61
C TRP A 243 -6.32 -15.12 14.79
N MET A 244 -7.07 -14.75 13.74
CA MET A 244 -8.49 -14.45 13.85
C MET A 244 -9.32 -15.72 14.13
N GLY A 245 -8.87 -16.88 13.64
CA GLY A 245 -9.37 -18.19 14.01
C GLY A 245 -9.08 -18.54 15.48
N GLN A 246 -7.86 -18.27 15.97
CA GLN A 246 -7.50 -18.47 17.38
C GLN A 246 -8.30 -17.60 18.34
N LEU A 247 -8.70 -16.38 17.95
CA LEU A 247 -9.57 -15.51 18.76
C LEU A 247 -11.05 -15.96 18.78
N GLY A 248 -11.43 -16.98 18.00
CA GLY A 248 -12.81 -17.48 17.89
C GLY A 248 -13.60 -17.60 19.21
N PRO A 249 -13.04 -18.18 20.29
CA PRO A 249 -13.71 -18.29 21.58
C PRO A 249 -14.03 -16.96 22.27
N ILE A 250 -13.31 -15.88 21.94
CA ILE A 250 -13.41 -14.57 22.60
C ILE A 250 -13.98 -13.45 21.70
N LEU A 251 -14.18 -13.70 20.40
CA LEU A 251 -14.76 -12.73 19.45
C LEU A 251 -16.17 -12.29 19.87
N GLY A 252 -17.07 -13.24 20.12
CA GLY A 252 -18.49 -12.95 20.36
C GLY A 252 -19.10 -12.10 19.23
N ASP A 253 -19.81 -11.04 19.60
CA ASP A 253 -20.46 -10.10 18.67
C ASP A 253 -19.50 -9.02 18.11
N ALA A 254 -18.19 -9.13 18.32
CA ALA A 254 -17.22 -8.14 17.83
C ALA A 254 -17.22 -8.04 16.30
N THR A 255 -17.31 -6.82 15.78
CA THR A 255 -17.32 -6.51 14.35
C THR A 255 -15.91 -6.15 13.85
N LEU A 256 -15.74 -5.88 12.55
CA LEU A 256 -14.44 -5.38 12.07
C LEU A 256 -14.05 -4.04 12.70
N LEU A 257 -15.03 -3.19 13.04
CA LEU A 257 -14.78 -1.93 13.75
C LEU A 257 -14.49 -2.11 15.26
N ASP A 258 -14.61 -3.34 15.79
CA ASP A 258 -14.13 -3.70 17.13
C ASP A 258 -12.66 -4.13 17.16
N LEU A 259 -12.05 -4.50 16.02
CA LEU A 259 -10.68 -5.00 15.96
C LEU A 259 -9.66 -3.89 15.62
N THR A 260 -8.39 -4.23 15.76
CA THR A 260 -7.24 -3.51 15.21
C THR A 260 -6.41 -4.46 14.35
N LEU A 261 -6.17 -4.11 13.09
CA LEU A 261 -5.50 -4.96 12.11
C LEU A 261 -4.04 -4.52 11.90
N PRO A 262 -3.06 -5.44 11.93
CA PRO A 262 -1.73 -5.22 11.38
C PRO A 262 -1.81 -5.00 9.86
N GLY A 263 -1.07 -4.03 9.34
CA GLY A 263 -1.20 -3.57 7.96
C GLY A 263 0.11 -3.14 7.30
N THR A 264 0.17 -3.26 5.97
CA THR A 264 1.29 -2.77 5.15
C THR A 264 0.90 -1.57 4.31
N HIS A 265 1.83 -0.61 4.21
CA HIS A 265 1.73 0.59 3.38
C HIS A 265 2.46 0.36 2.05
N ASP A 266 1.84 0.73 0.92
CA ASP A 266 2.33 0.44 -0.43
C ASP A 266 2.76 -1.03 -0.60
N SER A 267 1.82 -1.94 -0.36
CA SER A 267 2.12 -3.33 0.02
C SER A 267 2.82 -4.17 -1.06
N MET A 268 2.68 -3.84 -2.35
CA MET A 268 3.26 -4.62 -3.46
C MET A 268 4.64 -4.12 -3.92
N THR A 269 5.26 -3.20 -3.19
CA THR A 269 6.53 -2.57 -3.63
C THR A 269 7.76 -3.48 -3.55
N TYR A 270 7.65 -4.64 -2.91
CA TYR A 270 8.67 -5.70 -2.95
C TYR A 270 8.90 -6.25 -4.38
N ASP A 271 8.02 -5.94 -5.34
CA ASP A 271 8.13 -6.39 -6.73
C ASP A 271 8.14 -5.22 -7.74
N LEU A 272 8.66 -4.05 -7.37
CA LEU A 272 8.84 -2.93 -8.32
C LEU A 272 9.81 -3.28 -9.47
N SER A 273 9.48 -2.78 -10.66
CA SER A 273 10.35 -2.73 -11.84
C SER A 273 11.23 -1.46 -11.84
N ASP A 274 12.02 -1.27 -12.89
CA ASP A 274 12.73 0.00 -13.16
C ASP A 274 11.90 1.00 -14.00
N THR A 275 10.65 0.65 -14.33
CA THR A 275 9.77 1.45 -15.21
C THR A 275 8.87 2.36 -14.38
N LEU A 276 8.87 3.68 -14.66
CA LEU A 276 7.94 4.62 -14.03
C LEU A 276 6.49 4.31 -14.45
N SER A 277 5.55 4.32 -13.50
CA SER A 277 4.13 4.14 -13.83
C SER A 277 3.56 5.27 -14.69
N ASP A 278 2.64 4.94 -15.61
CA ASP A 278 1.84 5.90 -16.39
C ASP A 278 0.99 6.85 -15.53
N GLY A 279 0.75 6.52 -14.26
CA GLY A 279 -0.10 7.27 -13.35
C GLY A 279 0.65 8.03 -12.26
N TYR A 280 1.94 8.34 -12.44
CA TYR A 280 2.76 8.82 -11.31
C TYR A 280 2.27 10.16 -10.72
N GLU A 281 2.47 10.34 -9.41
CA GLU A 281 1.96 11.52 -8.69
C GLU A 281 2.71 12.80 -9.10
N GLY A 282 2.04 13.95 -8.98
CA GLY A 282 2.58 15.24 -9.44
C GLY A 282 2.74 15.37 -10.97
N MET A 283 2.44 14.34 -11.75
CA MET A 283 2.55 14.32 -13.21
C MET A 283 1.20 14.44 -13.93
N SER A 284 1.23 15.01 -15.13
CA SER A 284 0.18 14.74 -16.12
C SER A 284 0.44 13.38 -16.77
N ALA A 285 -0.61 12.64 -17.11
CA ALA A 285 -0.50 11.31 -17.73
C ALA A 285 0.39 11.32 -18.99
N ALA A 286 0.29 12.35 -19.83
CA ALA A 286 1.13 12.52 -21.02
C ALA A 286 2.62 12.69 -20.68
N ALA A 287 2.96 13.34 -19.56
CA ALA A 287 4.33 13.44 -19.10
C ALA A 287 4.81 12.11 -18.47
N SER A 288 3.97 11.44 -17.68
CA SER A 288 4.29 10.15 -17.08
C SER A 288 4.57 9.07 -18.14
N ALA A 289 3.74 8.97 -19.19
CA ALA A 289 3.94 8.01 -20.29
C ALA A 289 5.21 8.27 -21.12
N ILE A 290 5.62 9.54 -21.29
CA ILE A 290 6.92 9.87 -21.86
C ILE A 290 8.05 9.40 -20.93
N LEU A 291 7.89 9.54 -19.62
CA LEU A 291 8.89 9.12 -18.64
C LEU A 291 8.97 7.59 -18.46
N HIS A 292 7.86 6.87 -18.52
CA HIS A 292 7.77 5.40 -18.56
C HIS A 292 8.77 4.83 -19.60
N THR A 293 8.78 5.40 -20.80
CA THR A 293 9.68 5.03 -21.91
C THR A 293 11.17 5.27 -21.63
N VAL A 294 11.54 6.31 -20.86
CA VAL A 294 12.96 6.73 -20.71
C VAL A 294 13.56 6.51 -19.33
N THR A 295 12.74 6.22 -18.30
CA THR A 295 13.20 6.09 -16.92
C THR A 295 14.07 4.85 -16.67
N PRO A 296 13.79 3.62 -17.19
CA PRO A 296 14.63 2.46 -16.92
C PRO A 296 16.12 2.66 -17.23
N GLY A 297 16.42 3.37 -18.32
CA GLY A 297 17.78 3.67 -18.75
C GLY A 297 18.43 4.92 -18.13
N VAL A 298 17.73 5.66 -17.25
CA VAL A 298 18.18 6.98 -16.76
C VAL A 298 18.02 7.18 -15.25
N ALA A 299 16.85 6.85 -14.69
CA ALA A 299 16.49 7.19 -13.30
C ALA A 299 15.60 6.15 -12.58
N GLY A 300 15.17 5.08 -13.27
CA GLY A 300 14.27 4.04 -12.74
C GLY A 300 14.74 3.50 -11.39
N ARG A 301 16.01 3.05 -11.32
CA ARG A 301 16.67 2.55 -10.10
C ARG A 301 16.56 3.49 -8.91
N PHE A 302 16.83 4.77 -9.11
CA PHE A 302 16.68 5.78 -8.07
C PHE A 302 15.21 5.93 -7.64
N ILE A 303 14.28 6.00 -8.60
CA ILE A 303 12.84 6.14 -8.31
C ILE A 303 12.28 4.89 -7.60
N ARG A 304 12.78 3.70 -7.92
CA ARG A 304 12.51 2.46 -7.19
C ARG A 304 13.05 2.52 -5.75
N ARG A 305 14.28 3.00 -5.54
CA ARG A 305 14.81 3.27 -4.17
C ARG A 305 13.98 4.31 -3.41
N GLN A 306 13.36 5.27 -4.07
CA GLN A 306 12.39 6.21 -3.47
C GLN A 306 10.96 5.66 -3.35
N GLY A 307 10.70 4.41 -3.74
CA GLY A 307 9.36 3.81 -3.74
C GLY A 307 9.25 2.44 -3.07
N GLN A 308 10.35 1.73 -2.81
CA GLN A 308 10.30 0.45 -2.10
C GLN A 308 10.03 0.66 -0.60
N THR A 309 8.82 0.28 -0.16
CA THR A 309 8.42 0.28 1.26
C THR A 309 8.52 -1.10 1.91
N GLN A 310 8.39 -2.19 1.13
CA GLN A 310 8.39 -3.57 1.63
C GLN A 310 9.46 -4.44 0.94
N GLY A 311 9.93 -5.48 1.64
CA GLY A 311 10.91 -6.45 1.12
C GLY A 311 10.42 -7.90 1.03
N ILE A 312 9.42 -8.28 1.83
CA ILE A 312 8.79 -9.61 1.81
C ILE A 312 7.58 -9.62 0.85
N THR A 313 7.14 -10.81 0.42
CA THR A 313 5.96 -10.98 -0.44
C THR A 313 4.63 -10.77 0.29
N VAL A 314 3.53 -10.61 -0.45
CA VAL A 314 2.19 -10.51 0.14
C VAL A 314 1.80 -11.78 0.91
N THR A 315 2.27 -12.95 0.47
CA THR A 315 2.05 -14.21 1.20
C THR A 315 2.77 -14.17 2.55
N GLU A 316 4.05 -13.79 2.58
CA GLU A 316 4.82 -13.68 3.84
C GLU A 316 4.25 -12.62 4.80
N MET A 317 3.65 -11.54 4.30
CA MET A 317 2.90 -10.58 5.12
C MET A 317 1.70 -11.25 5.80
N LEU A 318 0.91 -12.02 5.05
CA LEU A 318 -0.29 -12.69 5.56
C LEU A 318 0.06 -13.79 6.59
N GLU A 319 1.11 -14.57 6.33
CA GLU A 319 1.71 -15.49 7.32
C GLU A 319 2.19 -14.75 8.58
N GLY A 320 2.76 -13.55 8.42
CA GLY A 320 3.11 -12.62 9.50
C GLY A 320 1.92 -11.97 10.22
N GLY A 321 0.68 -12.33 9.91
CA GLY A 321 -0.51 -11.81 10.59
C GLY A 321 -1.02 -10.45 10.09
N ILE A 322 -0.47 -9.92 8.99
CA ILE A 322 -1.02 -8.75 8.30
C ILE A 322 -2.44 -9.06 7.79
N ARG A 323 -3.38 -8.16 8.03
CA ARG A 323 -4.78 -8.27 7.57
C ARG A 323 -5.29 -6.99 6.87
N PHE A 324 -4.51 -5.91 6.84
CA PHE A 324 -4.81 -4.71 6.03
C PHE A 324 -3.74 -4.51 4.93
N ILE A 325 -4.18 -4.33 3.69
CA ILE A 325 -3.31 -4.18 2.51
C ILE A 325 -3.66 -2.88 1.77
N ASP A 326 -2.74 -1.92 1.78
CA ASP A 326 -2.76 -0.76 0.88
C ASP A 326 -2.28 -1.21 -0.50
N PHE A 327 -3.21 -1.26 -1.46
CA PHE A 327 -3.07 -1.92 -2.74
C PHE A 327 -3.14 -0.90 -3.88
N ARG A 328 -2.01 -0.22 -4.10
CA ARG A 328 -1.92 0.89 -5.06
C ARG A 328 -1.71 0.39 -6.47
N ILE A 329 -2.59 0.79 -7.39
CA ILE A 329 -2.68 0.27 -8.76
C ILE A 329 -2.86 1.36 -9.81
N MET A 330 -2.42 1.06 -11.04
CA MET A 330 -2.63 1.88 -12.23
C MET A 330 -2.70 1.02 -13.49
N TYR A 331 -3.46 1.50 -14.47
CA TYR A 331 -3.56 0.90 -15.80
C TYR A 331 -2.48 1.45 -16.73
N SER A 332 -1.41 0.68 -16.93
CA SER A 332 -0.23 1.05 -17.71
C SER A 332 0.06 0.04 -18.82
N VAL A 333 0.94 0.41 -19.75
CA VAL A 333 1.66 -0.60 -20.54
C VAL A 333 2.57 -1.34 -19.56
N GLY A 334 2.70 -2.66 -19.64
CA GLY A 334 3.58 -3.40 -18.71
C GLY A 334 5.07 -3.10 -18.93
N PRO A 335 5.92 -3.37 -17.92
CA PRO A 335 7.27 -2.79 -17.82
C PRO A 335 8.22 -3.17 -18.95
N ASP A 336 9.23 -2.31 -19.14
CA ASP A 336 10.25 -2.36 -20.19
C ASP A 336 9.68 -2.31 -21.63
N ARG A 337 8.50 -1.70 -21.82
CA ARG A 337 7.83 -1.59 -23.13
C ARG A 337 7.41 -0.15 -23.43
N ILE A 338 7.55 0.24 -24.70
CA ILE A 338 7.20 1.59 -25.18
C ILE A 338 5.73 1.68 -25.62
N ALA A 339 5.14 0.55 -26.00
CA ALA A 339 3.74 0.42 -26.40
C ALA A 339 3.28 -1.03 -26.26
N GLY A 340 1.97 -1.23 -26.06
CA GLY A 340 1.35 -2.55 -25.98
C GLY A 340 -0.11 -2.47 -25.53
N ARG A 341 -0.75 -3.63 -25.35
CA ARG A 341 -2.00 -3.71 -24.59
C ARG A 341 -1.70 -3.33 -23.14
N LYS A 342 -2.48 -2.39 -22.60
CA LYS A 342 -2.45 -2.02 -21.18
C LYS A 342 -3.05 -3.11 -20.29
N ASP A 343 -2.62 -3.11 -19.03
CA ASP A 343 -3.19 -3.92 -17.96
C ASP A 343 -3.00 -3.21 -16.61
N TRP A 344 -3.54 -3.77 -15.54
CA TRP A 344 -3.40 -3.19 -14.20
C TRP A 344 -2.15 -3.72 -13.50
N TYR A 345 -1.28 -2.81 -13.07
CA TYR A 345 -0.05 -3.07 -12.32
C TYR A 345 -0.09 -2.32 -10.99
N CYS A 346 0.61 -2.82 -9.98
CA CYS A 346 0.78 -2.09 -8.72
C CYS A 346 1.87 -1.02 -8.85
N LEU A 347 1.95 -0.04 -7.94
CA LEU A 347 2.95 1.04 -8.06
C LEU A 347 3.37 1.69 -6.74
N HIS A 348 4.60 2.23 -6.73
CA HIS A 348 5.01 3.41 -5.96
C HIS A 348 6.18 4.04 -6.72
N GLY A 349 5.94 5.15 -7.44
CA GLY A 349 6.92 5.69 -8.39
C GLY A 349 7.02 4.81 -9.63
N CYS A 350 7.80 3.74 -9.52
CA CYS A 350 7.80 2.66 -10.50
C CYS A 350 6.53 1.80 -10.39
N GLU A 351 6.25 1.05 -11.44
CA GLU A 351 5.22 0.00 -11.45
C GLU A 351 5.79 -1.39 -11.14
N SER A 352 4.95 -2.33 -10.73
CA SER A 352 5.33 -3.69 -10.38
C SER A 352 5.64 -4.55 -11.62
N LYS A 353 6.54 -5.54 -11.47
CA LYS A 353 6.91 -6.45 -12.57
C LYS A 353 5.75 -7.34 -13.03
N ARG A 354 4.89 -7.75 -12.09
CA ARG A 354 3.70 -8.59 -12.32
C ARG A 354 2.43 -7.76 -12.22
N LYS A 355 1.32 -8.27 -12.78
CA LYS A 355 0.04 -7.57 -12.79
C LYS A 355 -0.61 -7.59 -11.41
N ALA A 356 -1.40 -6.56 -11.12
CA ALA A 356 -2.19 -6.44 -9.90
C ALA A 356 -2.99 -7.72 -9.57
N ILE A 357 -3.64 -8.30 -10.59
CA ILE A 357 -4.48 -9.50 -10.45
C ILE A 357 -3.70 -10.78 -10.11
N GLU A 358 -2.37 -10.80 -10.26
CA GLU A 358 -1.54 -11.94 -9.85
C GLU A 358 -1.36 -11.99 -8.33
N TYR A 359 -1.05 -10.84 -7.70
CA TYR A 359 -0.97 -10.73 -6.24
C TYR A 359 -2.31 -11.04 -5.56
N LEU A 360 -3.43 -10.64 -6.16
CA LEU A 360 -4.77 -10.96 -5.64
C LEU A 360 -5.06 -12.48 -5.66
N ARG A 361 -4.48 -13.24 -6.61
CA ARG A 361 -4.56 -14.71 -6.60
C ARG A 361 -3.69 -15.35 -5.52
N GLU A 362 -2.57 -14.74 -5.15
CA GLU A 362 -1.79 -15.15 -3.96
C GLU A 362 -2.63 -14.95 -2.69
N VAL A 363 -3.24 -13.76 -2.51
CA VAL A 363 -4.13 -13.48 -1.37
C VAL A 363 -5.30 -14.47 -1.33
N HIS A 364 -5.95 -14.74 -2.46
CA HIS A 364 -7.03 -15.74 -2.54
C HIS A 364 -6.55 -17.14 -2.14
N ALA A 365 -5.43 -17.63 -2.70
CA ALA A 365 -4.89 -18.95 -2.38
C ALA A 365 -4.55 -19.08 -0.88
N TRP A 366 -3.98 -18.03 -0.29
CA TRP A 366 -3.74 -17.94 1.14
C TRP A 366 -5.04 -17.97 1.95
N MET A 367 -6.06 -17.19 1.57
CA MET A 367 -7.36 -17.15 2.24
C MET A 367 -8.16 -18.46 2.14
N VAL A 368 -7.90 -19.29 1.12
CA VAL A 368 -8.44 -20.65 1.00
C VAL A 368 -7.77 -21.61 2.00
N ALA A 369 -6.45 -21.49 2.19
CA ALA A 369 -5.72 -22.25 3.21
C ALA A 369 -6.06 -21.80 4.65
N HIS A 370 -6.47 -20.54 4.83
CA HIS A 370 -6.74 -19.90 6.12
C HIS A 370 -8.24 -19.53 6.27
N PRO A 371 -9.14 -20.52 6.46
CA PRO A 371 -10.60 -20.35 6.30
C PRO A 371 -11.30 -19.53 7.41
N LYS A 372 -10.58 -19.04 8.42
CA LYS A 372 -11.11 -18.15 9.47
C LYS A 372 -10.53 -16.75 9.44
N GLU A 373 -9.55 -16.50 8.59
CA GLU A 373 -8.93 -15.18 8.50
C GLU A 373 -9.73 -14.26 7.57
N VAL A 374 -9.75 -12.97 7.93
CA VAL A 374 -10.47 -11.91 7.23
C VAL A 374 -9.46 -10.86 6.79
N VAL A 375 -9.45 -10.52 5.51
CA VAL A 375 -8.52 -9.56 4.90
C VAL A 375 -9.27 -8.30 4.48
N VAL A 376 -8.62 -7.15 4.66
CA VAL A 376 -9.07 -5.84 4.18
C VAL A 376 -8.09 -5.36 3.13
N ILE A 377 -8.57 -5.11 1.92
CA ILE A 377 -7.78 -4.52 0.83
C ILE A 377 -8.35 -3.13 0.52
N TRP A 378 -7.47 -2.14 0.40
CA TRP A 378 -7.82 -0.82 -0.11
C TRP A 378 -7.16 -0.58 -1.46
N ALA A 379 -7.96 -0.59 -2.52
CA ALA A 379 -7.54 -0.29 -3.87
C ALA A 379 -7.57 1.22 -4.13
N SER A 380 -6.40 1.79 -4.45
CA SER A 380 -6.24 3.21 -4.78
C SER A 380 -5.15 3.42 -5.84
N ARG A 381 -4.91 4.66 -6.30
CA ARG A 381 -3.69 5.01 -7.05
C ARG A 381 -2.57 5.53 -6.14
N HIS A 382 -2.87 6.48 -5.25
CA HIS A 382 -1.91 7.17 -4.37
C HIS A 382 -2.49 7.41 -2.96
N GLY A 383 -3.12 6.41 -2.34
CA GLY A 383 -3.58 6.51 -0.95
C GLY A 383 -4.63 7.59 -0.69
N ASN A 384 -5.42 7.97 -1.71
CA ASN A 384 -6.50 8.95 -1.59
C ASN A 384 -7.86 8.26 -1.59
N THR A 385 -8.69 8.56 -0.59
CA THR A 385 -10.02 7.96 -0.37
C THR A 385 -11.15 8.63 -1.17
N ALA A 386 -10.97 9.89 -1.58
CA ALA A 386 -12.06 10.74 -2.07
C ALA A 386 -12.05 10.98 -3.59
N LEU A 387 -10.89 10.87 -4.24
CA LEU A 387 -10.75 11.06 -5.70
C LEU A 387 -11.56 10.01 -6.49
N THR A 388 -12.03 10.42 -7.67
CA THR A 388 -12.88 9.64 -8.58
C THR A 388 -12.43 9.79 -10.04
N GLY A 389 -12.98 8.97 -10.94
CA GLY A 389 -12.80 9.08 -12.38
C GLY A 389 -11.33 9.10 -12.81
N THR A 390 -11.02 9.98 -13.76
CA THR A 390 -9.65 10.19 -14.26
C THR A 390 -8.73 10.91 -13.27
N ASP A 391 -9.25 11.52 -12.20
CA ASP A 391 -8.39 12.10 -11.15
C ASP A 391 -7.85 10.98 -10.24
N GLN A 392 -8.63 9.93 -10.01
CA GLN A 392 -8.14 8.73 -9.35
C GLN A 392 -7.31 7.85 -10.30
N TYR A 393 -7.76 7.59 -11.53
CA TYR A 393 -7.09 6.68 -12.48
C TYR A 393 -6.91 7.34 -13.87
N PRO A 394 -5.87 8.17 -14.08
CA PRO A 394 -5.71 9.00 -15.27
C PRO A 394 -5.59 8.21 -16.60
N GLY A 395 -6.40 8.57 -17.59
CA GLY A 395 -6.35 7.92 -18.90
C GLY A 395 -6.92 6.49 -18.92
N THR A 396 -7.92 6.23 -18.08
CA THR A 396 -8.73 5.00 -18.08
C THR A 396 -10.20 5.30 -18.38
N THR A 397 -10.89 4.43 -19.11
CA THR A 397 -12.36 4.50 -19.21
C THR A 397 -13.01 3.92 -17.93
N PRO A 398 -14.31 4.17 -17.69
CA PRO A 398 -15.08 3.45 -16.67
C PRO A 398 -15.08 1.94 -16.93
N SER A 399 -15.17 1.50 -18.19
CA SER A 399 -15.18 0.08 -18.55
C SER A 399 -13.85 -0.63 -18.30
N GLU A 400 -12.70 0.06 -18.40
CA GLU A 400 -11.38 -0.51 -18.08
C GLU A 400 -11.15 -0.68 -16.56
N ARG A 401 -11.87 0.10 -15.74
CA ARG A 401 -11.91 -0.03 -14.28
C ARG A 401 -12.91 -1.10 -13.83
N GLN A 402 -14.10 -1.10 -14.42
CA GLN A 402 -15.12 -2.12 -14.18
C GLN A 402 -14.60 -3.52 -14.58
N ALA A 403 -13.95 -3.66 -15.73
CA ALA A 403 -13.31 -4.92 -16.15
C ALA A 403 -12.09 -5.34 -15.30
N PHE A 404 -11.58 -4.48 -14.40
CA PHE A 404 -10.66 -4.91 -13.34
C PHE A 404 -11.42 -5.39 -12.11
N PHE A 405 -12.46 -4.68 -11.69
CA PHE A 405 -13.28 -5.12 -10.56
C PHE A 405 -14.04 -6.43 -10.84
N GLU A 406 -14.50 -6.66 -12.08
CA GLU A 406 -15.02 -7.96 -12.54
C GLU A 406 -14.00 -9.08 -12.33
N GLN A 407 -12.70 -8.83 -12.56
CA GLN A 407 -11.64 -9.82 -12.25
C GLN A 407 -11.41 -10.01 -10.75
N VAL A 408 -11.69 -9.00 -9.90
CA VAL A 408 -11.67 -9.15 -8.44
C VAL A 408 -12.84 -10.03 -7.99
N GLU A 409 -14.04 -9.83 -8.56
CA GLU A 409 -15.21 -10.69 -8.32
C GLU A 409 -14.98 -12.13 -8.81
N ASP A 410 -14.33 -12.34 -9.97
CA ASP A 410 -13.90 -13.66 -10.47
C ASP A 410 -12.87 -14.35 -9.55
N VAL A 411 -11.90 -13.59 -9.00
CA VAL A 411 -10.82 -14.16 -8.18
C VAL A 411 -11.28 -14.53 -6.77
N PHE A 412 -12.19 -13.75 -6.17
CA PHE A 412 -12.59 -13.95 -4.77
C PHE A 412 -14.00 -14.53 -4.58
N GLY A 413 -14.91 -14.34 -5.54
CA GLY A 413 -16.26 -14.92 -5.51
C GLY A 413 -17.00 -14.68 -4.20
N GLU A 414 -17.42 -15.77 -3.54
CA GLU A 414 -18.12 -15.76 -2.25
C GLU A 414 -17.28 -15.24 -1.07
N LEU A 415 -15.97 -15.08 -1.22
CA LEU A 415 -15.13 -14.47 -0.19
C LEU A 415 -15.40 -12.96 -0.05
N LEU A 416 -15.92 -12.28 -1.09
CA LEU A 416 -16.21 -10.84 -0.99
C LEU A 416 -17.38 -10.56 -0.03
N MET A 417 -17.22 -9.54 0.80
CA MET A 417 -18.26 -9.05 1.70
C MET A 417 -19.36 -8.34 0.91
N GLU A 418 -20.49 -9.02 0.77
CA GLU A 418 -21.68 -8.53 0.06
C GLU A 418 -22.77 -8.11 1.03
N ASN A 419 -23.31 -6.89 0.89
CA ASN A 419 -24.41 -6.35 1.72
C ASN A 419 -24.15 -6.44 3.24
N VAL A 420 -22.90 -6.24 3.64
CA VAL A 420 -22.44 -6.18 5.04
C VAL A 420 -22.66 -4.78 5.63
N SER A 421 -22.66 -4.64 6.96
CA SER A 421 -22.44 -3.36 7.66
C SER A 421 -21.34 -3.52 8.71
N LEU A 422 -20.28 -2.70 8.66
CA LEU A 422 -19.04 -2.91 9.43
C LEU A 422 -19.19 -2.64 10.94
N ASN A 423 -20.12 -1.77 11.34
CA ASN A 423 -20.43 -1.46 12.74
C ASN A 423 -21.34 -2.49 13.43
N GLU A 424 -22.03 -3.34 12.67
CA GLU A 424 -23.07 -4.28 13.13
C GLU A 424 -22.75 -5.76 12.86
N THR A 425 -22.10 -6.09 11.75
CA THR A 425 -21.87 -7.49 11.35
C THR A 425 -20.66 -8.06 12.07
N SER A 426 -20.86 -9.07 12.92
CA SER A 426 -19.76 -9.67 13.69
C SER A 426 -18.79 -10.48 12.81
N VAL A 427 -17.53 -10.52 13.22
CA VAL A 427 -16.48 -11.29 12.53
C VAL A 427 -16.80 -12.79 12.54
N ALA A 428 -17.46 -13.29 13.60
CA ALA A 428 -17.96 -14.67 13.66
C ALA A 428 -19.04 -14.95 12.60
N GLU A 429 -19.93 -14.00 12.31
CA GLU A 429 -20.95 -14.12 11.26
C GLU A 429 -20.31 -14.05 9.86
N LEU A 430 -19.36 -13.16 9.64
CA LEU A 430 -18.55 -13.09 8.40
C LEU A 430 -17.83 -14.43 8.13
N GLN A 431 -17.12 -14.96 9.13
CA GLN A 431 -16.50 -16.28 9.10
C GLN A 431 -17.49 -17.46 8.93
N ARG A 432 -18.79 -17.28 9.23
CA ARG A 432 -19.84 -18.29 9.05
C ARG A 432 -20.45 -18.22 7.65
N ARG A 433 -20.54 -17.03 7.06
CA ARG A 433 -20.98 -16.79 5.67
C ARG A 433 -19.89 -17.06 4.62
N ASN A 434 -18.65 -17.31 5.05
CA ASN A 434 -17.43 -17.32 4.22
C ASN A 434 -17.08 -15.97 3.56
N GLN A 435 -17.84 -14.90 3.84
CA GLN A 435 -17.56 -13.53 3.44
C GLN A 435 -16.39 -12.99 4.27
N ARG A 436 -15.18 -12.98 3.71
CA ARG A 436 -13.91 -12.77 4.44
C ARG A 436 -12.96 -11.77 3.79
N LEU A 437 -13.32 -11.16 2.66
CA LEU A 437 -12.58 -10.08 2.02
C LEU A 437 -13.41 -8.80 2.01
N LEU A 438 -12.91 -7.76 2.68
CA LEU A 438 -13.43 -6.40 2.57
C LEU A 438 -12.63 -5.65 1.49
N TRP A 439 -13.29 -5.20 0.43
CA TRP A 439 -12.68 -4.44 -0.65
C TRP A 439 -13.11 -2.98 -0.62
N PHE A 440 -12.25 -2.10 -0.12
CA PHE A 440 -12.43 -0.66 -0.25
C PHE A 440 -11.93 -0.19 -1.62
N ALA A 441 -12.80 0.43 -2.40
CA ALA A 441 -12.46 1.03 -3.68
C ALA A 441 -12.47 2.56 -3.58
N SER A 442 -11.31 3.18 -3.74
CA SER A 442 -11.29 4.58 -4.17
C SER A 442 -11.82 4.64 -5.61
N ASP A 443 -12.68 5.62 -5.91
CA ASP A 443 -13.55 5.64 -7.11
C ASP A 443 -14.65 4.54 -7.15
N TYR A 444 -15.12 4.07 -5.98
CA TYR A 444 -16.15 3.02 -5.84
C TYR A 444 -17.29 3.07 -6.86
N ALA A 445 -18.00 4.20 -6.98
CA ALA A 445 -19.21 4.28 -7.81
C ALA A 445 -18.94 4.05 -9.31
N GLU A 446 -17.84 4.57 -9.87
CA GLU A 446 -17.52 4.41 -11.29
C GLU A 446 -16.65 3.18 -11.56
N SER A 447 -15.69 2.86 -10.68
CA SER A 447 -14.80 1.70 -10.82
C SER A 447 -15.49 0.36 -10.54
N THR A 448 -16.45 0.30 -9.61
CA THR A 448 -17.14 -0.96 -9.23
C THR A 448 -18.60 -0.98 -9.69
N LYS A 449 -19.07 0.07 -10.38
CA LYS A 449 -20.48 0.26 -10.75
C LYS A 449 -21.42 0.25 -9.53
N SER A 450 -20.90 0.69 -8.37
CA SER A 450 -21.55 0.57 -7.05
C SER A 450 -21.94 -0.87 -6.69
N SER A 451 -21.08 -1.86 -6.95
CA SER A 451 -21.33 -3.26 -6.56
C SER A 451 -21.40 -3.40 -5.04
N ALA A 452 -22.43 -4.11 -4.56
CA ALA A 452 -22.62 -4.44 -3.14
C ALA A 452 -21.49 -5.28 -2.52
N ARG A 453 -20.53 -5.75 -3.34
CA ARG A 453 -19.31 -6.50 -2.97
C ARG A 453 -18.09 -5.60 -2.73
N ALA A 454 -18.24 -4.29 -2.89
CA ALA A 454 -17.22 -3.29 -2.62
C ALA A 454 -17.74 -2.19 -1.68
N TRP A 455 -16.81 -1.44 -1.09
CA TRP A 455 -17.08 -0.32 -0.21
C TRP A 455 -16.46 0.97 -0.75
N ASP A 456 -17.12 2.11 -0.56
CA ASP A 456 -16.53 3.42 -0.86
C ASP A 456 -15.38 3.71 0.11
N ALA A 457 -14.17 3.89 -0.42
CA ALA A 457 -13.00 4.22 0.39
C ALA A 457 -13.15 5.54 1.18
N ARG A 458 -14.13 6.40 0.88
CA ARG A 458 -14.51 7.55 1.73
C ARG A 458 -14.96 7.16 3.13
N SER A 459 -15.36 5.90 3.33
CA SER A 459 -15.65 5.35 4.66
C SER A 459 -14.37 5.04 5.47
N ILE A 460 -13.18 5.07 4.87
CA ILE A 460 -11.90 5.05 5.60
C ILE A 460 -11.58 6.47 6.10
N ASP A 461 -11.50 6.66 7.41
CA ASP A 461 -10.83 7.84 7.97
C ASP A 461 -9.32 7.59 8.05
N ASN A 462 -8.58 8.06 7.04
CA ASN A 462 -7.13 7.85 6.95
C ASN A 462 -6.35 8.99 7.63
N GLN A 463 -5.88 8.73 8.84
CA GLN A 463 -5.08 9.64 9.64
C GLN A 463 -3.58 9.47 9.35
N LEU A 464 -3.05 10.31 8.45
CA LEU A 464 -1.62 10.42 8.12
C LEU A 464 -0.76 11.05 9.24
N LYS A 465 -1.25 11.05 10.49
CA LYS A 465 -0.65 11.75 11.64
C LYS A 465 0.26 10.88 12.50
N GLY A 466 0.38 9.58 12.22
CA GLY A 466 1.18 8.67 13.04
C GLY A 466 2.65 8.56 12.62
N GLY A 467 2.95 8.74 11.33
CA GLY A 467 4.25 8.41 10.75
C GLY A 467 5.39 9.38 11.10
N GLY A 468 6.52 8.83 11.50
CA GLY A 468 7.79 9.56 11.65
C GLY A 468 8.47 9.31 13.00
N HIS A 469 9.40 10.19 13.36
CA HIS A 469 10.23 10.08 14.55
C HIS A 469 9.65 10.82 15.79
N GLY A 470 8.41 11.28 15.71
CA GLY A 470 7.81 12.25 16.63
C GLY A 470 6.93 11.66 17.74
N ARG A 471 5.97 12.47 18.21
CA ARG A 471 4.97 12.08 19.23
C ARG A 471 3.55 12.00 18.69
N GLU A 472 3.32 12.42 17.45
CA GLU A 472 2.00 12.70 16.88
C GLU A 472 1.07 11.46 16.91
N PHE A 473 1.61 10.25 16.74
CA PHE A 473 0.89 8.99 17.00
C PHE A 473 0.44 8.84 18.46
N VAL A 474 1.33 9.08 19.42
CA VAL A 474 1.07 8.90 20.86
C VAL A 474 0.08 9.95 21.36
N ASP A 475 0.28 11.21 20.98
CA ASP A 475 -0.58 12.33 21.34
C ASP A 475 -2.01 12.12 20.77
N PHE A 476 -2.15 11.46 19.61
CA PHE A 476 -3.45 11.07 19.02
C PHE A 476 -4.06 9.81 19.66
N MET A 477 -3.33 8.69 19.70
CA MET A 477 -3.88 7.40 20.15
C MET A 477 -4.12 7.33 21.67
N THR A 478 -3.62 8.29 22.46
CA THR A 478 -4.02 8.47 23.88
C THR A 478 -5.52 8.74 24.04
N GLN A 479 -6.21 9.18 22.98
CA GLN A 479 -7.68 9.32 22.91
C GLN A 479 -8.31 8.38 21.86
N GLY A 480 -7.58 7.33 21.45
CA GLY A 480 -7.96 6.41 20.38
C GLY A 480 -9.33 5.75 20.55
N ALA A 481 -9.71 5.41 21.79
CA ALA A 481 -11.01 4.81 22.06
C ALA A 481 -12.18 5.78 21.81
N SER A 482 -11.99 7.10 21.96
CA SER A 482 -13.01 8.07 21.57
C SER A 482 -13.17 8.13 20.07
N LYS A 483 -12.06 8.24 19.34
CA LYS A 483 -12.10 8.30 17.89
C LYS A 483 -12.74 7.05 17.26
N LEU A 484 -12.45 5.86 17.80
CA LEU A 484 -13.15 4.62 17.42
C LEU A 484 -14.67 4.66 17.64
N ARG A 485 -15.15 5.28 18.74
CA ARG A 485 -16.59 5.43 19.01
C ARG A 485 -17.25 6.41 18.04
N GLU A 486 -16.55 7.51 17.73
CA GLU A 486 -16.97 8.53 16.78
C GLU A 486 -17.10 7.93 15.36
N ASP A 487 -16.07 7.22 14.89
CA ASP A 487 -16.06 6.62 13.55
C ASP A 487 -17.08 5.48 13.42
N ARG A 488 -17.20 4.61 14.43
CA ARG A 488 -18.22 3.55 14.43
C ARG A 488 -19.64 4.12 14.33
N ALA A 489 -19.90 5.30 14.91
CA ALA A 489 -21.20 5.96 14.82
C ALA A 489 -21.53 6.45 13.39
N CYS A 490 -20.52 6.84 12.59
CA CYS A 490 -20.68 7.11 11.16
C CYS A 490 -20.45 5.85 10.26
N ASN A 491 -20.26 4.65 10.84
CA ASN A 491 -19.88 3.40 10.14
C ASN A 491 -18.56 3.49 9.34
N GLN A 492 -17.59 4.27 9.86
CA GLN A 492 -16.28 4.50 9.26
C GLN A 492 -15.19 3.61 9.85
N PHE A 493 -14.16 3.33 9.05
CA PHE A 493 -13.00 2.52 9.39
C PHE A 493 -11.80 3.42 9.69
N LEU A 494 -11.35 3.46 10.94
CA LEU A 494 -10.20 4.29 11.35
C LEU A 494 -8.88 3.64 10.91
N LEU A 495 -8.17 4.29 10.00
CA LEU A 495 -6.85 3.88 9.52
C LEU A 495 -5.80 4.90 10.00
N VAL A 496 -4.68 4.46 10.57
CA VAL A 496 -3.58 5.36 10.96
C VAL A 496 -2.30 4.93 10.28
N SER A 497 -1.68 5.85 9.54
CA SER A 497 -0.36 5.60 8.96
C SER A 497 0.72 5.74 10.04
N LEU A 498 1.57 4.71 10.17
CA LEU A 498 2.91 4.82 10.74
C LEU A 498 4.00 4.86 9.66
N SER A 499 3.63 4.82 8.37
CA SER A 499 4.56 5.04 7.27
C SER A 499 5.05 6.49 7.25
N SER A 500 6.32 6.67 6.91
CA SER A 500 6.93 7.98 6.71
C SER A 500 7.96 7.89 5.60
N GLY A 501 8.08 8.95 4.80
CA GLY A 501 9.12 9.10 3.80
C GLY A 501 10.00 10.33 4.02
N PRO A 502 11.08 10.46 3.23
CA PRO A 502 11.87 11.68 3.16
C PRO A 502 11.02 12.92 2.85
N SER A 503 11.47 14.08 3.33
CA SER A 503 10.97 15.36 2.81
C SER A 503 11.36 15.53 1.33
N GLN A 504 10.62 16.34 0.56
CA GLN A 504 10.99 16.64 -0.83
C GLN A 504 12.44 17.16 -0.96
N ALA A 505 12.92 17.93 0.02
CA ALA A 505 14.32 18.40 0.05
C ALA A 505 15.31 17.23 0.19
N ALA A 506 15.04 16.27 1.08
CA ALA A 506 15.86 15.07 1.23
C ALA A 506 15.88 14.21 -0.04
N VAL A 507 14.76 14.10 -0.77
CA VAL A 507 14.74 13.43 -2.09
C VAL A 507 15.56 14.21 -3.12
N GLU A 508 15.48 15.56 -3.14
CA GLU A 508 16.38 16.37 -3.98
C GLU A 508 17.86 16.14 -3.60
N ASP A 509 18.20 16.00 -2.32
CA ASP A 509 19.58 15.81 -1.86
C ASP A 509 20.12 14.39 -2.10
N ALA A 510 19.33 13.35 -1.87
CA ALA A 510 19.65 11.97 -2.27
C ALA A 510 19.87 11.87 -3.79
N LEU A 511 19.07 12.57 -4.61
CA LEU A 511 19.32 12.61 -6.07
C LEU A 511 20.66 13.29 -6.41
N LYS A 512 21.05 14.33 -5.66
CA LYS A 512 22.34 15.02 -5.88
C LYS A 512 23.50 14.09 -5.53
N LEU A 513 23.40 13.33 -4.44
CA LEU A 513 24.40 12.33 -4.03
C LEU A 513 24.53 11.20 -5.08
N ASP A 514 23.42 10.65 -5.56
CA ASP A 514 23.38 9.53 -6.51
C ASP A 514 23.89 9.90 -7.93
N PHE A 515 23.58 11.11 -8.42
CA PHE A 515 23.82 11.50 -9.83
C PHE A 515 24.89 12.56 -10.06
N LEU A 516 25.32 13.33 -9.06
CA LEU A 516 26.33 14.38 -9.24
C LEU A 516 27.67 13.94 -8.61
N PRO A 517 28.80 14.06 -9.31
CA PRO A 517 30.11 13.77 -8.72
C PRO A 517 30.42 14.76 -7.60
N ASP A 518 31.15 14.31 -6.57
CA ASP A 518 31.64 15.22 -5.53
C ASP A 518 32.70 16.17 -6.09
N VAL A 519 32.29 17.40 -6.37
CA VAL A 519 33.18 18.48 -6.79
C VAL A 519 33.20 19.52 -5.68
N PHE A 520 34.40 19.84 -5.19
CA PHE A 520 34.64 20.77 -4.07
C PHE A 520 34.09 20.34 -2.69
N GLY A 521 33.66 19.08 -2.52
CA GLY A 521 33.16 18.57 -1.23
C GLY A 521 31.67 18.84 -1.00
N GLU A 522 30.92 19.16 -2.05
CA GLU A 522 29.47 19.40 -2.01
C GLU A 522 28.68 18.16 -1.53
N HIS A 523 29.18 16.93 -1.70
CA HIS A 523 28.54 15.74 -1.13
C HIS A 523 28.34 15.88 0.38
N LYS A 524 29.37 16.35 1.11
CA LYS A 524 29.28 16.60 2.56
C LYS A 524 28.22 17.66 2.90
N LYS A 525 27.93 18.59 1.99
CA LYS A 525 26.85 19.55 2.16
C LYS A 525 25.49 18.87 2.00
N TRP A 526 25.26 18.13 0.92
CA TRP A 526 23.96 17.51 0.64
C TRP A 526 23.62 16.41 1.65
N SER A 527 24.61 15.61 2.09
CA SER A 527 24.41 14.65 3.18
C SER A 527 24.01 15.34 4.49
N LYS A 528 24.56 16.53 4.79
CA LYS A 528 24.16 17.35 5.94
C LYS A 528 22.76 17.95 5.77
N ASP A 529 22.46 18.54 4.61
CA ASP A 529 21.15 19.14 4.32
C ASP A 529 20.03 18.07 4.48
N CYS A 530 20.27 16.88 3.93
CA CYS A 530 19.44 15.68 4.09
C CYS A 530 19.31 15.24 5.55
N ALA A 531 20.42 15.14 6.30
CA ALA A 531 20.44 14.76 7.70
C ALA A 531 19.58 15.70 8.57
N GLU A 532 19.79 17.01 8.44
CA GLU A 532 19.06 18.04 9.20
C GLU A 532 17.56 18.07 8.87
N SER A 533 17.16 17.61 7.67
CA SER A 533 15.75 17.52 7.28
C SER A 533 14.94 16.51 8.11
N SER A 534 15.59 15.50 8.71
CA SER A 534 14.98 14.52 9.61
C SER A 534 14.44 15.15 10.91
N LYS A 535 15.04 16.28 11.32
CA LYS A 535 14.84 16.95 12.62
C LYS A 535 15.19 16.09 13.85
N ILE A 536 15.88 14.95 13.65
CA ILE A 536 16.41 14.14 14.75
C ILE A 536 17.61 14.88 15.37
N PRO A 537 17.70 15.00 16.71
CA PRO A 537 18.87 15.59 17.36
C PRO A 537 20.18 14.90 16.97
N ASN A 538 21.27 15.66 16.87
CA ASN A 538 22.65 15.21 16.58
C ASN A 538 22.90 14.56 15.20
N MET A 539 21.88 14.05 14.50
CA MET A 539 21.97 13.53 13.14
C MET A 539 22.32 14.65 12.15
N THR A 540 23.60 14.78 11.80
CA THR A 540 24.16 15.96 11.12
C THR A 540 25.03 15.63 9.90
N SER A 541 25.24 14.35 9.59
CA SER A 541 26.16 13.87 8.55
C SER A 541 25.65 12.69 7.72
N TRP A 542 24.71 11.88 8.22
CA TRP A 542 24.14 10.75 7.49
C TRP A 542 22.85 11.14 6.76
N CYS A 543 22.79 10.84 5.46
CA CYS A 543 21.55 10.87 4.69
C CYS A 543 20.99 9.44 4.58
N PRO A 544 19.73 9.19 4.96
CA PRO A 544 19.02 7.98 4.57
C PRO A 544 18.64 8.15 3.08
N GLU A 545 19.33 7.44 2.17
CA GLU A 545 19.26 7.73 0.73
C GLU A 545 18.09 7.05 -0.01
N SER A 546 17.46 6.02 0.59
CA SER A 546 16.26 5.35 0.07
C SER A 546 15.06 5.48 1.01
N LEU A 547 13.84 5.29 0.49
CA LEU A 547 12.62 5.25 1.31
C LEU A 547 12.68 4.15 2.38
N MET A 548 13.39 3.06 2.10
CA MET A 548 13.62 1.98 3.07
C MET A 548 14.53 2.42 4.23
N ASP A 549 15.57 3.24 3.99
CA ASP A 549 16.42 3.77 5.06
C ASP A 549 15.60 4.66 6.03
N TRP A 550 14.70 5.49 5.49
CA TRP A 550 13.76 6.30 6.29
C TRP A 550 12.76 5.44 7.05
N ALA A 551 12.26 4.35 6.44
CA ALA A 551 11.36 3.41 7.10
C ALA A 551 12.01 2.72 8.31
N LEU A 552 13.25 2.22 8.16
CA LEU A 552 14.02 1.63 9.28
C LEU A 552 14.23 2.64 10.42
N LEU A 553 14.63 3.86 10.08
CA LEU A 553 14.87 4.95 11.03
C LEU A 553 13.60 5.38 11.77
N SER A 554 12.44 5.40 11.10
CA SER A 554 11.16 5.63 11.78
C SER A 554 10.71 4.43 12.59
N ASN A 555 10.92 3.20 12.12
CA ASN A 555 10.51 2.01 12.86
C ASN A 555 11.27 1.83 14.18
N TYR A 556 12.53 2.26 14.24
CA TYR A 556 13.29 2.41 15.49
C TYR A 556 12.56 3.26 16.57
N TYR A 557 11.75 4.25 16.16
CA TYR A 557 10.92 5.06 17.05
C TYR A 557 9.47 4.55 17.16
N ASN A 558 8.87 4.06 16.08
CA ASN A 558 7.51 3.49 16.06
C ASN A 558 7.35 2.33 17.04
N GLN A 559 8.36 1.47 17.22
CA GLN A 559 8.33 0.41 18.25
C GLN A 559 8.06 0.96 19.66
N ARG A 560 8.63 2.12 20.01
CA ARG A 560 8.46 2.77 21.32
C ARG A 560 7.06 3.34 21.44
N ALA A 561 6.55 3.95 20.38
CA ALA A 561 5.20 4.52 20.31
C ALA A 561 4.10 3.43 20.40
N LEU A 562 4.29 2.31 19.70
CA LEU A 562 3.44 1.13 19.74
C LEU A 562 3.44 0.46 21.11
N ASP A 563 4.61 0.18 21.69
CA ASP A 563 4.68 -0.42 23.03
C ASP A 563 4.12 0.53 24.11
N PHE A 564 4.38 1.84 24.00
CA PHE A 564 3.81 2.83 24.92
C PHE A 564 2.28 2.84 24.89
N ILE A 565 1.65 2.91 23.71
CA ILE A 565 0.19 2.87 23.60
C ILE A 565 -0.38 1.51 24.02
N TYR A 566 0.30 0.40 23.67
CA TYR A 566 -0.09 -0.93 24.14
C TYR A 566 -0.05 -1.03 25.67
N ASN A 567 0.96 -0.48 26.34
CA ASN A 567 1.08 -0.54 27.80
C ASN A 567 0.17 0.48 28.51
N LEU A 568 0.04 1.71 27.99
CA LEU A 568 -0.88 2.72 28.50
C LEU A 568 -2.33 2.24 28.41
N GLY A 569 -2.71 1.61 27.28
CA GLY A 569 -4.03 1.02 27.08
C GLY A 569 -4.35 -0.17 28.00
N ALA A 570 -3.42 -0.61 28.86
CA ALA A 570 -3.70 -1.57 29.92
C ALA A 570 -4.36 -0.90 31.15
N SER A 571 -3.96 0.33 31.47
CA SER A 571 -4.39 1.09 32.66
C SER A 571 -5.35 2.26 32.35
N ALA A 572 -5.23 2.88 31.18
CA ALA A 572 -6.11 3.93 30.70
C ALA A 572 -7.04 3.39 29.59
N LEU A 573 -8.36 3.50 29.77
CA LEU A 573 -9.34 2.94 28.82
C LEU A 573 -9.49 3.75 27.52
N GLU A 574 -9.05 5.00 27.49
CA GLU A 574 -9.13 5.86 26.30
C GLU A 574 -7.94 5.71 25.34
N ALA A 575 -6.83 5.13 25.82
CA ALA A 575 -5.67 4.79 25.00
C ALA A 575 -5.87 3.42 24.34
N ASP A 576 -6.11 3.39 23.03
CA ASP A 576 -6.33 2.16 22.27
C ASP A 576 -5.93 2.37 20.79
N PHE A 577 -5.72 1.28 20.06
CA PHE A 577 -5.28 1.28 18.65
C PHE A 577 -6.46 1.47 17.65
N PRO A 578 -6.22 2.00 16.44
CA PRO A 578 -7.25 2.22 15.41
C PRO A 578 -7.76 0.91 14.78
N ASN A 579 -8.66 0.96 13.79
CA ASN A 579 -9.12 -0.26 13.11
C ASN A 579 -8.06 -0.92 12.23
N ALA A 580 -7.14 -0.14 11.65
CA ALA A 580 -5.85 -0.66 11.20
C ALA A 580 -4.73 0.35 11.41
N ILE A 581 -3.53 -0.17 11.64
CA ILE A 581 -2.28 0.58 11.44
C ILE A 581 -1.66 0.04 10.17
N TYR A 582 -1.07 0.91 9.35
CA TYR A 582 -0.30 0.49 8.18
C TYR A 582 1.07 1.17 8.12
N ILE A 583 2.10 0.39 7.76
CA ILE A 583 3.51 0.76 8.00
C ILE A 583 4.46 0.24 6.91
N ASN A 584 5.64 0.86 6.80
CA ASN A 584 6.75 0.41 5.94
C ASN A 584 7.61 -0.64 6.66
N THR A 585 8.41 -1.40 5.89
CA THR A 585 9.37 -2.41 6.37
C THR A 585 8.81 -3.38 7.41
N VAL A 586 7.67 -3.98 7.08
CA VAL A 586 7.23 -5.23 7.71
C VAL A 586 8.15 -6.36 7.27
N ASP A 587 8.52 -7.20 8.22
CA ASP A 587 9.49 -8.29 8.06
C ASP A 587 8.85 -9.65 8.44
N ALA A 588 9.55 -10.74 8.12
CA ALA A 588 9.09 -12.10 8.38
C ALA A 588 8.68 -12.31 9.84
N GLY A 589 7.60 -13.08 10.06
CA GLY A 589 7.03 -13.27 11.40
C GLY A 589 6.25 -12.06 11.95
N GLY A 590 5.82 -11.13 11.08
CA GLY A 590 4.96 -10.02 11.49
C GLY A 590 5.66 -8.92 12.27
N LEU A 591 6.99 -8.83 12.13
CA LEU A 591 7.81 -7.82 12.76
C LEU A 591 7.78 -6.52 11.95
N ILE A 592 8.26 -5.44 12.55
CA ILE A 592 8.81 -4.30 11.80
C ILE A 592 10.31 -4.27 12.01
N ARG A 593 11.10 -4.14 10.94
CA ARG A 593 12.56 -4.03 11.04
C ARG A 593 12.91 -2.64 11.60
N THR A 594 13.58 -2.62 12.75
CA THR A 594 14.06 -1.42 13.46
C THR A 594 15.58 -1.24 13.32
N GLY A 595 16.26 -2.33 12.93
CA GLY A 595 17.69 -2.47 12.67
C GLY A 595 18.25 -1.60 11.54
N THR A 596 19.48 -1.90 11.13
CA THR A 596 20.21 -1.14 10.09
C THR A 596 20.20 -1.80 8.72
N ALA A 597 19.91 -3.11 8.61
CA ALA A 597 19.86 -3.80 7.32
C ALA A 597 18.49 -3.68 6.63
N LYS A 598 18.52 -3.47 5.31
CA LYS A 598 17.35 -3.42 4.42
C LYS A 598 16.78 -4.82 4.21
N ILE A 599 15.45 -4.93 4.24
CA ILE A 599 14.74 -6.17 3.91
C ILE A 599 14.68 -6.28 2.38
N ASN A 600 15.37 -7.26 1.80
CA ASN A 600 15.34 -7.59 0.35
C ASN A 600 15.28 -6.35 -0.58
N PRO A 601 16.28 -5.45 -0.54
CA PRO A 601 16.31 -4.30 -1.44
C PRO A 601 16.35 -4.78 -2.90
N LEU A 602 15.56 -4.15 -3.77
CA LEU A 602 15.48 -4.46 -5.21
C LEU A 602 16.71 -4.01 -6.02
N GLU A 603 17.76 -3.55 -5.34
CA GLU A 603 19.07 -3.22 -5.91
C GLU A 603 20.14 -3.92 -5.04
N GLU A 604 21.23 -4.41 -5.64
CA GLU A 604 22.35 -5.01 -4.89
C GLU A 604 23.13 -3.94 -4.10
N GLU A 605 22.65 -3.59 -2.91
CA GLU A 605 23.46 -2.91 -1.90
C GLU A 605 24.35 -3.93 -1.18
N SER A 606 25.62 -4.00 -1.59
CA SER A 606 26.62 -4.93 -1.06
C SER A 606 27.10 -4.58 0.35
N ARG A 607 26.23 -4.75 1.36
CA ARG A 607 26.55 -4.57 2.78
C ARG A 607 26.01 -5.71 3.64
N VAL A 608 26.84 -6.73 3.84
CA VAL A 608 26.86 -7.45 5.11
C VAL A 608 27.46 -6.49 6.13
N SER A 609 26.63 -5.91 6.98
CA SER A 609 27.08 -5.11 8.12
C SER A 609 27.40 -6.05 9.28
N ASP A 610 28.61 -5.97 9.84
CA ASP A 610 28.99 -6.68 11.07
C ASP A 610 28.48 -5.90 12.30
N ASP A 611 27.18 -5.56 12.26
CA ASP A 611 26.44 -4.75 13.22
C ASP A 611 25.49 -5.65 13.99
N SER A 612 25.60 -5.66 15.32
CA SER A 612 24.73 -6.45 16.20
C SER A 612 23.25 -6.08 16.09
N HIS A 613 22.93 -4.89 15.55
CA HIS A 613 21.57 -4.41 15.33
C HIS A 613 21.16 -4.43 13.84
N ALA A 614 21.86 -5.18 12.98
CA ALA A 614 21.49 -5.31 11.56
C ALA A 614 20.06 -5.82 11.37
N GLU A 615 19.66 -6.83 12.15
CA GLU A 615 18.37 -7.53 12.02
C GLU A 615 17.40 -7.28 13.17
N ASP A 616 17.65 -6.27 14.00
CA ASP A 616 16.74 -5.88 15.08
C ASP A 616 15.34 -5.57 14.54
N GLY A 617 14.32 -6.08 15.23
CA GLY A 617 12.93 -5.90 14.85
C GLY A 617 12.01 -6.02 16.06
N TYR A 618 10.82 -5.41 15.95
CA TYR A 618 9.82 -5.34 17.00
C TYR A 618 8.56 -6.14 16.64
N ALA A 619 7.95 -6.80 17.64
CA ALA A 619 6.76 -7.66 17.53
C ALA A 619 5.47 -6.87 17.18
N TYR A 620 5.41 -6.27 16.00
CA TYR A 620 4.35 -5.40 15.51
C TYR A 620 2.98 -6.08 15.45
N ALA A 621 2.85 -7.16 14.66
CA ALA A 621 1.58 -7.87 14.51
C ALA A 621 1.10 -8.45 15.84
N ALA A 622 1.98 -9.13 16.58
CA ALA A 622 1.67 -9.68 17.90
C ALA A 622 1.24 -8.60 18.93
N THR A 623 1.73 -7.36 18.83
CA THR A 623 1.29 -6.25 19.70
C THR A 623 -0.14 -5.82 19.42
N LEU A 624 -0.51 -5.70 18.15
CA LEU A 624 -1.87 -5.36 17.72
C LEU A 624 -2.85 -6.50 18.04
N ILE A 625 -2.44 -7.75 17.82
CA ILE A 625 -3.24 -8.93 18.18
C ILE A 625 -3.40 -9.05 19.70
N ALA A 626 -2.36 -8.76 20.49
CA ALA A 626 -2.47 -8.69 21.96
C ALA A 626 -3.45 -7.59 22.42
N ALA A 627 -3.54 -6.47 21.70
CA ALA A 627 -4.54 -5.44 21.96
C ALA A 627 -5.96 -5.93 21.64
N ASN A 628 -6.16 -6.66 20.54
CA ASN A 628 -7.44 -7.34 20.26
C ASN A 628 -7.83 -8.29 21.39
N VAL A 629 -6.94 -9.18 21.83
CA VAL A 629 -7.20 -10.09 22.96
C VAL A 629 -7.65 -9.32 24.19
N ARG A 630 -6.93 -8.25 24.57
CA ARG A 630 -7.29 -7.42 25.73
C ARG A 630 -8.65 -6.73 25.55
N ARG A 631 -8.90 -6.13 24.37
CA ARG A 631 -10.13 -5.39 24.05
C ARG A 631 -11.36 -6.30 24.08
N LEU A 632 -11.24 -7.51 23.51
CA LEU A 632 -12.29 -8.53 23.49
C LEU A 632 -12.55 -9.09 24.89
N CYS A 633 -11.51 -9.52 25.62
CA CYS A 633 -11.64 -10.09 26.95
C CYS A 633 -12.20 -9.12 28.00
N ARG A 634 -11.97 -7.81 27.84
CA ARG A 634 -12.65 -6.76 28.62
C ARG A 634 -14.17 -6.74 28.43
N LYS A 635 -14.66 -7.08 27.23
CA LYS A 635 -16.08 -7.11 26.88
C LYS A 635 -16.75 -8.43 27.25
N THR A 636 -16.17 -9.56 26.84
CA THR A 636 -16.84 -10.87 26.88
C THR A 636 -16.61 -11.65 28.17
N ARG A 637 -15.45 -11.47 28.84
CA ARG A 637 -14.97 -12.35 29.94
C ARG A 637 -15.02 -13.85 29.58
N ALA A 638 -14.86 -14.18 28.30
CA ALA A 638 -15.00 -15.54 27.80
C ALA A 638 -13.88 -16.48 28.27
N GLU A 639 -14.16 -17.78 28.27
CA GLU A 639 -13.15 -18.81 28.57
C GLU A 639 -12.00 -18.78 27.55
N GLY A 640 -10.79 -19.10 28.00
CA GLY A 640 -9.57 -19.03 27.17
C GLY A 640 -8.89 -17.66 27.14
N CYS A 641 -9.50 -16.60 27.66
CA CYS A 641 -8.92 -15.26 27.71
C CYS A 641 -7.50 -15.20 28.32
N ASP A 642 -7.27 -15.86 29.47
CA ASP A 642 -5.95 -15.88 30.11
C ASP A 642 -4.89 -16.61 29.27
N ALA A 643 -5.30 -17.68 28.57
CA ALA A 643 -4.41 -18.47 27.72
C ALA A 643 -4.02 -17.70 26.45
N LEU A 644 -4.96 -17.03 25.80
CA LEU A 644 -4.70 -16.14 24.66
C LEU A 644 -3.87 -14.91 25.06
N ALA A 645 -4.11 -14.35 26.24
CA ALA A 645 -3.32 -13.23 26.77
C ALA A 645 -1.87 -13.65 27.07
N ALA A 646 -1.67 -14.83 27.68
CA ALA A 646 -0.34 -15.40 27.90
C ALA A 646 0.37 -15.72 26.58
N GLY A 647 -0.34 -16.27 25.60
CA GLY A 647 0.16 -16.55 24.25
C GLY A 647 0.65 -15.31 23.52
N ALA A 648 -0.18 -14.27 23.47
CA ALA A 648 0.16 -13.01 22.83
C ALA A 648 1.27 -12.25 23.58
N ALA A 649 1.30 -12.32 24.92
CA ALA A 649 2.42 -11.79 25.71
C ALA A 649 3.74 -12.52 25.42
N SER A 650 3.71 -13.85 25.29
CA SER A 650 4.87 -14.65 24.92
C SER A 650 5.39 -14.32 23.52
N ALA A 651 4.48 -14.16 22.54
CA ALA A 651 4.84 -13.74 21.18
C ALA A 651 5.49 -12.35 21.13
N ARG A 652 4.98 -11.38 21.91
CA ARG A 652 5.62 -10.06 22.05
C ARG A 652 6.99 -10.12 22.72
N ALA A 653 7.21 -11.07 23.63
CA ALA A 653 8.46 -11.19 24.38
C ALA A 653 9.63 -11.76 23.55
N VAL A 654 9.38 -12.31 22.36
CA VAL A 654 10.45 -12.76 21.44
C VAL A 654 11.16 -11.55 20.80
N HIS A 655 10.40 -10.52 20.42
CA HIS A 655 10.90 -9.31 19.78
C HIS A 655 10.39 -8.05 20.53
N PRO A 656 10.92 -7.79 21.75
CA PRO A 656 10.58 -6.61 22.53
C PRO A 656 11.16 -5.33 21.91
N VAL A 657 10.92 -4.17 22.54
CA VAL A 657 11.53 -2.91 22.14
C VAL A 657 13.06 -2.99 22.32
N SER A 658 13.82 -2.87 21.22
CA SER A 658 15.29 -2.85 21.22
C SER A 658 15.80 -1.44 20.86
N LEU A 659 16.65 -0.87 21.71
CA LEU A 659 17.15 0.50 21.57
C LEU A 659 18.67 0.55 21.82
N TRP A 660 19.37 1.29 20.96
CA TRP A 660 20.80 1.55 21.07
C TRP A 660 21.12 3.00 20.68
N GLU A 661 22.23 3.53 21.19
CA GLU A 661 22.61 4.92 20.98
C GLU A 661 23.58 5.02 19.80
N ASP A 662 23.08 5.45 18.64
CA ASP A 662 23.87 5.86 17.47
C ASP A 662 23.41 7.25 16.99
N PRO A 663 23.97 8.33 17.57
CA PRO A 663 23.61 9.70 17.19
C PRO A 663 24.06 10.09 15.77
N HIS A 664 24.97 9.33 15.14
CA HIS A 664 25.38 9.59 13.74
C HIS A 664 24.29 9.14 12.78
N HIS A 665 23.71 7.95 12.99
CA HIS A 665 22.62 7.40 12.20
C HIS A 665 21.24 7.64 12.84
N GLY A 666 21.13 8.71 13.66
CA GLY A 666 19.86 9.24 14.16
C GLY A 666 19.08 8.31 15.08
N ARG A 667 19.74 7.41 15.83
CA ARG A 667 19.11 6.49 16.79
C ARG A 667 19.48 6.90 18.22
N LEU A 668 18.47 7.34 18.97
CA LEU A 668 18.62 7.91 20.31
C LEU A 668 17.71 7.14 21.28
N VAL A 669 18.23 6.62 22.37
CA VAL A 669 17.45 5.83 23.35
C VAL A 669 16.44 6.70 24.10
N ASN A 670 16.80 7.96 24.36
CA ASN A 670 16.04 8.90 25.20
C ASN A 670 15.16 9.89 24.42
N TRP A 671 15.01 9.73 23.11
CA TRP A 671 14.22 10.62 22.25
C TRP A 671 13.33 9.80 21.29
N PRO A 672 12.17 10.31 20.84
CA PRO A 672 11.40 11.39 21.47
C PRO A 672 10.99 11.04 22.91
N VAL A 673 10.68 12.04 23.72
CA VAL A 673 10.18 11.84 25.09
C VAL A 673 8.66 11.60 25.01
N LEU A 674 8.25 10.33 25.09
CA LEU A 674 6.86 9.91 24.81
C LEU A 674 5.89 10.24 25.96
N ALA A 675 6.26 9.95 27.20
CA ALA A 675 5.50 10.43 28.35
C ALA A 675 5.74 11.94 28.54
N PRO A 676 4.76 12.72 29.04
CA PRO A 676 5.07 14.04 29.57
C PRO A 676 6.11 13.89 30.68
N SER A 677 7.17 14.69 30.63
CA SER A 677 8.19 14.71 31.68
C SER A 677 7.51 15.12 32.99
N ILE A 678 7.34 14.16 33.91
CA ILE A 678 6.90 14.45 35.28
C ILE A 678 7.98 15.32 35.91
N ALA A 679 7.73 16.63 35.93
CA ALA A 679 8.41 17.51 36.86
C ALA A 679 8.11 16.98 38.25
N VAL A 680 9.14 16.55 38.97
CA VAL A 680 9.02 16.18 40.38
C VAL A 680 8.80 17.50 41.14
N ILE A 681 7.57 17.71 41.60
CA ILE A 681 7.12 18.86 42.40
C ILE A 681 7.38 18.56 43.87
#